data_AF-A0A3M7R572-F1
#
_entry.id   AF-A0A3M7R572-F1
#
_cell.length_a   1.000
_cell.length_b   1.000
_cell.length_c   1.000
_cell.angle_alpha   90.00
_cell.angle_beta   90.00
_cell.angle_gamma   90.00
#
_symmetry.space_group_name_H-M   'P 1'
#
loop_
_entity.id
_entity.type
_entity.pdbx_description
1 polymer ?
#
loop_
_entity_poly.entity_id
_entity_poly.type
_entity_poly.pdbx_seq_one_letter_code
_entity_poly.pdbx_strand_id
1 'polypeptide(L)'
;KKSPLNIWLLQFLHTYLDNYLGSIKAPSKYSQFQTEQMSQNELAACLCNFFKEVLTNSTTSNFAPACYFQLFRILHDSVNNFSILVDDKKYSKDIQEATHKLFELCNSIVASSLQQTTWLRKNFAVKLNPQPELKSQSSSSQLNQNNTNGLSNSTNSSLLQPNSANLSESSNLNSKSIASGTTNGIGTASSVSNPRSNFSDLENEMTSNLSDHGSNLNSMDPMNALIGDLNDSNNNLAYSLQALNILAEFLAKTLDIVYKSDEKDRLVIPILISLMSNLWPYLKTHLVANKNNFRAASHLLMTLTVYPYTRKTWKKEVYEMLFDNMYFHVDSATLEYSKIIVDNLISNDRAMFKDVLTRVTYQQSGGLFTSKEQESEQKAQLLKRLAFVIFSSEKDQYQRNMPEIQECIAHVLKLVQSANLYSTLFLLFRILFLRISSKHLTALWPTIITELVLILLQIEQDLSEEQELKNGTKYSNLDHIASQMSTQNWNNSKLHIYLSACKLIDLILTLPSPLTPQFQLYKWSFINTDDTINFNHRDQFIPYLNKINHLLKSKYPNSKSVNLRSSPNGPLLRYKRISSLVDLRAFFEQVTAHQFVHSSNQTHIITSQQLQSSLLTTTNLKQFEASVHEDFLEGWIQ
;
A
#
# COMPACT_ATOMS: atom_id res chain seq x y z
N LYS A 1 38.72 -23.23 4.18
CA LYS A 1 38.73 -21.96 3.41
C LYS A 1 38.47 -20.83 4.40
N LYS A 2 39.50 -20.01 4.66
CA LYS A 2 39.49 -18.89 5.62
C LYS A 2 38.34 -17.93 5.27
N SER A 3 37.41 -17.65 6.18
CA SER A 3 36.46 -16.55 5.95
C SER A 3 37.01 -15.29 6.64
N PRO A 4 37.21 -14.18 5.90
CA PRO A 4 37.44 -12.84 6.46
C PRO A 4 36.41 -12.45 7.54
N LEU A 5 35.24 -13.10 7.50
CA LEU A 5 34.13 -12.94 8.42
C LEU A 5 34.49 -13.25 9.89
N ASN A 6 35.31 -14.28 10.15
CA ASN A 6 35.67 -14.67 11.53
C ASN A 6 36.54 -13.60 12.21
N ILE A 7 37.46 -12.99 11.46
CA ILE A 7 38.35 -11.94 11.95
C ILE A 7 37.55 -10.64 12.16
N TRP A 8 36.68 -10.31 11.21
CA TRP A 8 35.78 -9.16 11.33
C TRP A 8 34.86 -9.26 12.55
N LEU A 9 34.21 -10.42 12.76
CA LEU A 9 33.26 -10.61 13.87
C LEU A 9 33.97 -10.50 15.23
N LEU A 10 35.16 -11.06 15.37
CA LEU A 10 35.96 -10.98 16.61
C LEU A 10 36.47 -9.56 16.86
N GLN A 11 36.99 -8.87 15.84
CA GLN A 11 37.41 -7.47 15.94
C GLN A 11 36.22 -6.56 16.26
N PHE A 12 35.06 -6.83 15.66
CA PHE A 12 33.83 -6.10 15.88
C PHE A 12 33.30 -6.31 17.31
N LEU A 13 33.21 -7.55 17.77
CA LEU A 13 32.81 -7.87 19.15
C LEU A 13 33.74 -7.22 20.18
N HIS A 14 35.05 -7.25 19.94
CA HIS A 14 36.04 -6.58 20.79
C HIS A 14 35.85 -5.06 20.81
N THR A 15 35.73 -4.44 19.63
CA THR A 15 35.50 -2.99 19.48
C THR A 15 34.17 -2.56 20.09
N TYR A 16 33.13 -3.40 20.00
CA TYR A 16 31.80 -3.16 20.54
C TYR A 16 31.75 -3.31 22.06
N LEU A 17 32.39 -4.36 22.60
CA LEU A 17 32.56 -4.55 24.05
C LEU A 17 33.32 -3.39 24.69
N ASP A 18 34.40 -2.92 24.05
CA ASP A 18 35.24 -1.84 24.57
C ASP A 18 34.57 -0.46 24.47
N ASN A 19 33.91 -0.14 23.35
CA ASN A 19 33.40 1.22 23.11
C ASN A 19 31.97 1.45 23.62
N TYR A 20 31.10 0.44 23.62
CA TYR A 20 29.65 0.64 23.84
C TYR A 20 29.12 0.02 25.12
N LEU A 21 29.80 -0.99 25.67
CA LEU A 21 29.35 -1.68 26.88
C LEU A 21 30.10 -1.27 28.16
N GLY A 22 31.15 -0.44 28.06
CA GLY A 22 31.83 0.41 29.07
C GLY A 22 32.07 -0.11 30.52
N SER A 23 31.09 -0.79 31.11
CA SER A 23 31.06 -1.42 32.42
C SER A 23 31.20 -2.95 32.38
N ILE A 24 30.93 -3.60 31.24
CA ILE A 24 31.22 -5.04 31.08
C ILE A 24 32.70 -5.16 30.76
N LYS A 25 33.53 -5.49 31.76
CA LYS A 25 34.89 -5.96 31.49
C LYS A 25 34.77 -7.06 30.44
N ALA A 26 35.33 -6.84 29.24
CA ALA A 26 35.45 -7.90 28.24
C ALA A 26 35.93 -9.15 28.99
N PRO A 27 35.19 -10.28 28.95
CA PRO A 27 35.56 -11.43 29.77
C PRO A 27 37.01 -11.75 29.43
N SER A 28 37.88 -11.92 30.42
CA SER A 28 39.34 -11.98 30.21
C SER A 28 39.78 -13.01 29.16
N LYS A 29 38.92 -13.99 28.87
CA LYS A 29 39.05 -14.95 27.76
C LYS A 29 39.05 -14.33 26.36
N TYR A 30 38.39 -13.18 26.15
CA TYR A 30 38.27 -12.54 24.84
C TYR A 30 39.51 -11.74 24.43
N SER A 31 40.23 -11.19 25.42
CA SER A 31 41.47 -10.44 25.21
C SER A 31 42.68 -11.31 24.79
N GLN A 32 42.56 -12.64 24.91
CA GLN A 32 43.60 -13.59 24.52
C GLN A 32 43.43 -14.17 23.10
N PHE A 33 42.37 -13.82 22.36
CA PHE A 33 42.13 -14.35 21.00
C PHE A 33 43.02 -13.67 19.95
N GLN A 34 44.32 -13.90 20.03
CA GLN A 34 45.24 -13.65 18.92
C GLN A 34 45.19 -14.83 17.93
N THR A 35 44.56 -14.61 16.77
CA THR A 35 44.94 -15.17 15.46
C THR A 35 45.32 -16.67 15.32
N GLU A 36 44.86 -17.57 16.17
CA GLU A 36 44.93 -19.01 15.91
C GLU A 36 43.59 -19.59 15.44
N GLN A 37 43.67 -20.63 14.61
CA GLN A 37 42.57 -21.19 13.82
C GLN A 37 41.47 -21.82 14.70
N MET A 38 40.54 -21.01 15.20
CA MET A 38 39.35 -21.52 15.89
C MET A 38 38.52 -22.39 14.94
N SER A 39 38.21 -23.59 15.39
CA SER A 39 37.25 -24.47 14.74
C SER A 39 35.85 -23.85 14.75
N GLN A 40 34.99 -24.24 13.81
CA GLN A 40 33.58 -23.79 13.79
C GLN A 40 32.85 -24.10 15.10
N ASN A 41 33.22 -25.19 15.77
CA ASN A 41 32.67 -25.58 17.08
C ASN A 41 33.08 -24.63 18.21
N GLU A 42 34.35 -24.21 18.24
CA GLU A 42 34.84 -23.27 19.25
C GLU A 42 34.21 -21.88 19.03
N LEU A 43 34.05 -21.46 17.77
CA LEU A 43 33.38 -20.20 17.44
C LEU A 43 31.90 -20.22 17.82
N ALA A 44 31.20 -21.32 17.54
CA ALA A 44 29.82 -21.51 17.95
C ALA A 44 29.65 -21.43 19.47
N ALA A 45 30.50 -22.13 20.22
CA ALA A 45 30.50 -22.09 21.69
C ALA A 45 30.82 -20.68 22.22
N CYS A 46 31.75 -19.97 21.59
CA CYS A 46 32.13 -18.60 21.95
C CYS A 46 30.98 -17.61 21.74
N LEU A 47 30.24 -17.73 20.63
CA LEU A 47 29.08 -16.89 20.34
C LEU A 47 27.92 -17.18 21.28
N CYS A 48 27.60 -18.45 21.56
CA CYS A 48 26.57 -18.82 22.54
C CYS A 48 26.90 -18.26 23.93
N ASN A 49 28.15 -18.40 24.38
CA ASN A 49 28.59 -17.85 25.67
C ASN A 49 28.49 -16.31 25.69
N PHE A 50 28.89 -15.65 24.61
CA PHE A 50 28.77 -14.20 24.47
C PHE A 50 27.32 -13.73 24.62
N PHE A 51 26.40 -14.30 23.83
CA PHE A 51 24.98 -13.92 23.92
C PHE A 51 24.40 -14.20 25.31
N LYS A 52 24.74 -15.35 25.90
CA LYS A 52 24.30 -15.71 27.25
C LYS A 52 24.78 -14.71 28.30
N GLU A 53 26.05 -14.34 28.28
CA GLU A 53 26.64 -13.42 29.26
C GLU A 53 26.08 -11.99 29.10
N VAL A 54 26.08 -11.47 27.87
CA VAL A 54 25.56 -10.12 27.58
C VAL A 54 24.07 -10.01 27.91
N LEU A 55 23.26 -11.01 27.55
CA LEU A 55 21.83 -10.98 27.84
C LEU A 55 21.54 -11.20 29.33
N THR A 56 22.36 -11.94 30.06
CA THR A 56 22.21 -12.06 31.53
C THR A 56 22.52 -10.71 32.20
N ASN A 57 23.53 -9.98 31.71
CA ASN A 57 23.88 -8.66 32.22
C ASN A 57 22.89 -7.56 31.79
N SER A 58 22.18 -7.73 30.68
CA SER A 58 21.20 -6.72 30.19
C SER A 58 20.06 -6.44 31.19
N THR A 59 19.64 -7.46 31.96
CA THR A 59 18.57 -7.32 32.95
C THR A 59 18.98 -6.54 34.20
N THR A 60 20.28 -6.41 34.45
CA THR A 60 20.82 -5.70 35.62
C THR A 60 21.43 -4.35 35.28
N SER A 61 21.94 -4.16 34.05
CA SER A 61 22.69 -2.97 33.63
C SER A 61 21.96 -2.06 32.64
N ASN A 62 20.77 -2.46 32.17
CA ASN A 62 19.88 -1.70 31.28
C ASN A 62 20.62 -0.93 30.17
N PHE A 63 21.09 -1.65 29.14
CA PHE A 63 21.84 -1.04 28.03
C PHE A 63 21.01 0.00 27.27
N ALA A 64 21.71 0.93 26.62
CA ALA A 64 21.09 1.85 25.68
C ALA A 64 20.35 1.08 24.56
N PRO A 65 19.18 1.57 24.09
CA PRO A 65 18.38 0.92 23.03
C PRO A 65 19.18 0.51 21.78
N ALA A 66 20.08 1.37 21.32
CA ALA A 66 20.96 1.11 20.17
C ALA A 66 21.79 -0.16 20.32
N CYS A 67 22.15 -0.54 21.56
CA CYS A 67 22.92 -1.74 21.82
C CYS A 67 22.14 -3.01 21.51
N TYR A 68 20.85 -3.04 21.83
CA TYR A 68 20.00 -4.19 21.52
C TYR A 68 19.82 -4.37 20.01
N PHE A 69 19.75 -3.28 19.25
CA PHE A 69 19.64 -3.31 17.79
C PHE A 69 20.87 -3.92 17.14
N GLN A 70 22.07 -3.52 17.59
CA GLN A 70 23.31 -4.10 17.09
C GLN A 70 23.44 -5.57 17.49
N LEU A 71 23.08 -5.94 18.72
CA LEU A 71 23.08 -7.34 19.14
C LEU A 71 22.14 -8.20 18.30
N PHE A 72 20.96 -7.69 17.93
CA PHE A 72 20.02 -8.38 17.04
C PHE A 72 20.64 -8.62 15.65
N ARG A 73 21.32 -7.61 15.09
CA ARG A 73 22.03 -7.73 13.81
C ARG A 73 23.17 -8.75 13.86
N ILE A 74 24.00 -8.70 14.91
CA ILE A 74 25.08 -9.68 15.11
C ILE A 74 24.51 -11.09 15.20
N LEU A 75 23.42 -11.28 15.94
CA LEU A 75 22.75 -12.57 16.04
C LEU A 75 22.27 -13.05 14.67
N HIS A 76 21.59 -12.17 13.91
CA HIS A 76 21.13 -12.47 12.55
C HIS A 76 22.28 -12.91 11.64
N ASP A 77 23.37 -12.15 11.61
CA ASP A 77 24.55 -12.47 10.80
C ASP A 77 25.22 -13.76 11.28
N SER A 78 25.24 -14.02 12.59
CA SER A 78 25.80 -15.25 13.15
C SER A 78 25.02 -16.48 12.70
N VAL A 79 23.69 -16.47 12.81
CA VAL A 79 22.86 -17.63 12.43
C VAL A 79 22.79 -17.84 10.91
N ASN A 80 22.89 -16.77 10.12
CA ASN A 80 22.98 -16.87 8.65
C ASN A 80 24.31 -17.50 8.19
N ASN A 81 25.42 -17.14 8.84
CA ASN A 81 26.75 -17.53 8.37
C ASN A 81 27.27 -18.82 9.01
N PHE A 82 26.72 -19.22 10.17
CA PHE A 82 27.16 -20.40 10.92
C PHE A 82 25.98 -21.32 11.23
N SER A 83 25.59 -22.18 10.28
CA SER A 83 24.45 -23.11 10.43
C SER A 83 24.57 -24.04 11.64
N ILE A 84 25.80 -24.35 12.08
CA ILE A 84 26.09 -25.15 13.27
C ILE A 84 25.43 -24.61 14.55
N LEU A 85 25.20 -23.29 14.64
CA LEU A 85 24.50 -22.65 15.75
C LEU A 85 23.04 -23.10 15.86
N VAL A 86 22.44 -23.54 14.75
CA VAL A 86 21.04 -23.92 14.63
C VAL A 86 20.88 -25.43 14.49
N ASP A 87 21.76 -26.07 13.72
CA ASP A 87 21.69 -27.50 13.41
C ASP A 87 22.06 -28.38 14.62
N ASP A 88 23.07 -27.95 15.40
CA ASP A 88 23.54 -28.68 16.57
C ASP A 88 22.66 -28.38 17.79
N LYS A 89 22.03 -29.43 18.32
CA LYS A 89 21.18 -29.38 19.52
C LYS A 89 21.90 -28.80 20.74
N LYS A 90 23.23 -28.87 20.78
CA LYS A 90 24.04 -28.28 21.84
C LYS A 90 23.91 -26.75 21.89
N TYR A 91 23.81 -26.09 20.74
CA TYR A 91 23.81 -24.63 20.62
C TYR A 91 22.43 -24.06 20.28
N SER A 92 21.59 -24.84 19.59
CA SER A 92 20.30 -24.38 19.05
C SER A 92 19.38 -23.79 20.11
N LYS A 93 19.33 -24.39 21.31
CA LYS A 93 18.48 -23.91 22.41
C LYS A 93 18.95 -22.56 22.95
N ASP A 94 20.26 -22.38 23.12
CA ASP A 94 20.84 -21.13 23.61
C ASP A 94 20.60 -19.99 22.59
N ILE A 95 20.70 -20.30 21.30
CA ILE A 95 20.43 -19.33 20.22
C ILE A 95 18.94 -19.00 20.11
N GLN A 96 18.04 -19.97 20.28
CA GLN A 96 16.60 -19.72 20.37
C GLN A 96 16.26 -18.81 21.57
N GLU A 97 16.87 -19.04 22.73
CA GLU A 97 16.68 -18.18 23.91
C GLU A 97 17.21 -16.77 23.68
N ALA A 98 18.40 -16.65 23.08
CA ALA A 98 18.98 -15.35 22.72
C ALA A 98 18.11 -14.58 21.72
N THR A 99 17.60 -15.27 20.69
CA THR A 99 16.69 -14.70 19.67
C THR A 99 15.42 -14.17 20.33
N HIS A 100 14.79 -14.97 21.18
CA HIS A 100 13.56 -14.58 21.88
C HIS A 100 13.79 -13.36 22.79
N LYS A 101 14.88 -13.36 23.56
CA LYS A 101 15.16 -12.29 24.51
C LYS A 101 15.54 -10.97 23.81
N LEU A 102 16.34 -11.03 22.74
CA LEU A 102 16.64 -9.83 21.94
C LEU A 102 15.40 -9.29 21.23
N PHE A 103 14.53 -10.17 20.74
CA PHE A 103 13.23 -9.77 20.22
C PHE A 103 12.40 -9.04 21.28
N GLU A 104 12.24 -9.61 22.48
CA GLU A 104 11.42 -9.00 23.56
C GLU A 104 11.95 -7.62 23.95
N LEU A 105 13.27 -7.44 24.02
CA LEU A 105 13.90 -6.15 24.29
C LEU A 105 13.60 -5.13 23.18
N CYS A 106 13.74 -5.51 21.91
CA CYS A 106 13.40 -4.63 20.79
C CYS A 106 11.90 -4.32 20.74
N ASN A 107 11.04 -5.32 20.97
CA ASN A 107 9.58 -5.18 20.97
C ASN A 107 9.10 -4.31 22.14
N SER A 108 9.79 -4.33 23.29
CA SER A 108 9.55 -3.41 24.41
C SER A 108 9.84 -1.95 24.03
N ILE A 109 10.93 -1.70 23.29
CA ILE A 109 11.24 -0.36 22.76
C ILE A 109 10.18 0.07 21.74
N VAL A 110 9.72 -0.83 20.87
CA VAL A 110 8.56 -0.55 19.98
C VAL A 110 7.33 -0.16 20.80
N ALA A 111 7.07 -0.80 21.94
CA ALA A 111 5.94 -0.46 22.80
C ALA A 111 6.10 0.89 23.55
N SER A 112 7.32 1.44 23.66
CA SER A 112 7.58 2.65 24.45
C SER A 112 6.87 3.89 23.92
N SER A 113 6.65 3.97 22.59
CA SER A 113 5.84 5.02 21.95
C SER A 113 4.34 4.72 21.90
N LEU A 114 3.87 3.74 22.67
CA LEU A 114 2.46 3.44 22.85
C LEU A 114 1.98 3.88 24.24
N GLN A 115 0.75 4.37 24.32
CA GLN A 115 0.06 4.70 25.57
C GLN A 115 -1.24 3.91 25.66
N GLN A 116 -1.55 3.41 26.87
CA GLN A 116 -2.81 2.74 27.13
C GLN A 116 -3.96 3.77 27.14
N THR A 117 -4.96 3.56 26.29
CA THR A 117 -6.07 4.50 26.06
C THR A 117 -7.11 4.50 27.19
N THR A 118 -7.23 3.40 27.93
CA THR A 118 -8.11 3.29 29.11
C THR A 118 -7.58 2.26 30.10
N TRP A 119 -7.76 2.50 31.41
CA TRP A 119 -7.36 1.56 32.47
C TRP A 119 -8.07 0.18 32.40
N LEU A 120 -9.24 0.11 31.76
CA LEU A 120 -10.08 -1.09 31.67
C LEU A 120 -9.95 -1.90 30.37
N ARG A 121 -9.35 -1.36 29.29
CA ARG A 121 -9.06 -2.11 28.06
C ARG A 121 -7.59 -2.01 27.67
N LYS A 122 -7.01 -3.12 27.21
CA LYS A 122 -5.66 -3.20 26.59
C LYS A 122 -5.66 -2.60 25.17
N ASN A 123 -6.17 -1.38 25.02
CA ASN A 123 -6.15 -0.64 23.77
C ASN A 123 -5.00 0.36 23.82
N PHE A 124 -4.04 0.23 22.92
CA PHE A 124 -2.90 1.13 22.79
C PHE A 124 -3.17 2.20 21.73
N ALA A 125 -2.67 3.41 21.96
CA ALA A 125 -2.60 4.50 20.99
C ALA A 125 -1.16 5.01 20.87
N VAL A 126 -0.80 5.55 19.71
CA VAL A 126 0.53 6.12 19.48
C VAL A 126 0.67 7.42 20.28
N LYS A 127 1.75 7.54 21.04
CA LYS A 127 2.14 8.80 21.68
C LYS A 127 2.59 9.77 20.60
N LEU A 128 1.84 10.86 20.42
CA LEU A 128 2.21 11.91 19.47
C LEU A 128 3.13 12.90 20.21
N ASN A 129 4.32 13.14 19.67
CA ASN A 129 5.17 14.23 20.17
C ASN A 129 4.45 15.57 19.93
N PRO A 130 4.45 16.51 20.90
CA PRO A 130 4.07 17.89 20.60
C PRO A 130 5.06 18.43 19.56
N GLN A 131 4.55 18.84 18.40
CA GLN A 131 5.37 19.58 17.43
C GLN A 131 5.79 20.92 18.06
N PRO A 132 7.01 21.43 17.80
CA PRO A 132 7.34 22.80 18.15
C PRO A 132 6.42 23.74 17.38
N GLU A 133 5.51 24.41 18.07
CA GLU A 133 4.70 25.48 17.51
C GLU A 133 5.63 26.52 16.86
N LEU A 134 5.47 26.73 15.56
CA LEU A 134 5.93 27.94 14.89
C LEU A 134 5.23 29.11 15.58
N LYS A 135 5.96 29.82 16.46
CA LYS A 135 5.52 31.08 17.04
C LYS A 135 5.27 32.08 15.91
N SER A 136 4.04 32.15 15.42
CA SER A 136 3.57 33.32 14.69
C SER A 136 3.51 34.47 15.70
N GLN A 137 4.40 35.44 15.51
CA GLN A 137 4.27 36.74 16.14
C GLN A 137 2.99 37.38 15.61
N SER A 138 1.92 37.36 16.40
CA SER A 138 0.81 38.28 16.23
C SER A 138 0.75 39.17 17.47
N SER A 139 1.00 40.45 17.19
CA SER A 139 1.06 41.55 18.13
C SER A 139 -0.23 41.64 18.94
N SER A 140 -0.05 41.77 20.25
CA SER A 140 -1.08 42.10 21.23
C SER A 140 -1.76 43.44 20.91
N SER A 141 -3.09 43.43 20.82
CA SER A 141 -3.91 44.61 21.09
C SER A 141 -5.02 44.22 22.07
N GLN A 142 -4.83 44.64 23.32
CA GLN A 142 -5.84 44.65 24.36
C GLN A 142 -6.95 45.64 23.99
N LEU A 143 -8.21 45.25 24.18
CA LEU A 143 -9.29 46.19 24.47
C LEU A 143 -10.22 45.55 25.52
N ASN A 144 -10.22 46.20 26.68
CA ASN A 144 -11.15 46.00 27.79
C ASN A 144 -12.61 46.23 27.36
N GLN A 145 -13.55 45.51 27.97
CA GLN A 145 -14.76 46.14 28.52
C GLN A 145 -15.42 45.27 29.60
N ASN A 146 -15.68 45.93 30.72
CA ASN A 146 -16.30 45.45 31.95
C ASN A 146 -17.84 45.57 31.90
N ASN A 147 -18.49 44.75 32.74
CA ASN A 147 -19.79 44.93 33.43
C ASN A 147 -21.09 44.91 32.61
N THR A 148 -22.05 44.04 32.97
CA THR A 148 -23.09 44.31 33.99
C THR A 148 -24.03 43.10 34.24
N ASN A 149 -24.23 42.81 35.53
CA ASN A 149 -25.41 42.31 36.27
C ASN A 149 -26.65 41.71 35.54
N GLY A 150 -27.20 40.60 36.10
CA GLY A 150 -28.64 40.33 36.01
C GLY A 150 -29.12 38.88 36.21
N LEU A 151 -29.24 38.44 37.46
CA LEU A 151 -30.23 37.51 38.06
C LEU A 151 -30.79 36.28 37.31
N SER A 152 -30.56 35.13 37.96
CA SER A 152 -31.56 34.16 38.48
C SER A 152 -31.88 32.85 37.72
N ASN A 153 -31.85 31.79 38.54
CA ASN A 153 -32.50 30.46 38.46
C ASN A 153 -31.87 29.44 37.51
N SER A 154 -31.61 28.18 37.88
CA SER A 154 -31.76 27.44 39.13
C SER A 154 -31.04 26.10 38.99
N THR A 155 -30.28 25.73 40.01
CA THR A 155 -30.06 24.37 40.55
C THR A 155 -29.58 23.21 39.65
N ASN A 156 -28.32 22.86 39.91
CA ASN A 156 -27.81 21.52 40.29
C ASN A 156 -27.87 20.37 39.27
N SER A 157 -26.70 20.01 38.74
CA SER A 157 -26.30 18.61 38.62
C SER A 157 -24.81 18.44 38.93
N SER A 158 -24.54 17.76 40.03
CA SER A 158 -23.23 17.21 40.35
C SER A 158 -23.42 15.89 41.07
N LEU A 159 -22.77 14.83 40.54
CA LEU A 159 -22.25 13.65 41.26
C LEU A 159 -23.35 12.73 41.86
N LEU A 160 -23.45 11.40 41.64
CA LEU A 160 -22.47 10.32 41.54
C LEU A 160 -23.16 9.04 40.96
N GLN A 161 -22.32 8.10 40.50
CA GLN A 161 -22.45 6.62 40.44
C GLN A 161 -23.23 5.92 41.60
N PRO A 162 -23.37 4.56 41.71
CA PRO A 162 -23.23 3.40 40.79
C PRO A 162 -24.30 2.25 40.94
N ASN A 163 -24.12 1.18 40.16
CA ASN A 163 -24.32 -0.27 40.46
C ASN A 163 -25.68 -1.02 40.33
N SER A 164 -25.62 -2.09 39.51
CA SER A 164 -25.89 -3.53 39.83
C SER A 164 -27.01 -4.30 39.10
N ALA A 165 -26.57 -5.34 38.37
CA ALA A 165 -26.89 -6.78 38.49
C ALA A 165 -28.12 -7.48 37.84
N ASN A 166 -27.80 -8.72 37.41
CA ASN A 166 -28.55 -9.98 37.15
C ASN A 166 -29.16 -10.21 35.74
N LEU A 167 -28.76 -11.22 34.94
CA LEU A 167 -28.71 -12.71 35.05
C LEU A 167 -30.08 -13.41 35.05
N SER A 168 -30.36 -14.18 33.99
CA SER A 168 -31.04 -15.48 34.06
C SER A 168 -30.85 -16.32 32.77
N GLU A 169 -30.72 -17.63 32.98
CA GLU A 169 -30.43 -18.72 32.05
C GLU A 169 -31.67 -19.22 31.30
N SER A 170 -31.46 -19.90 30.17
CA SER A 170 -32.14 -21.19 29.91
C SER A 170 -31.41 -22.02 28.84
N SER A 171 -31.09 -23.24 29.23
CA SER A 171 -30.57 -24.37 28.45
C SER A 171 -31.69 -25.11 27.71
N ASN A 172 -31.39 -25.71 26.55
CA ASN A 172 -31.86 -27.07 26.27
C ASN A 172 -30.99 -27.78 25.21
N LEU A 173 -30.57 -28.99 25.56
CA LEU A 173 -29.85 -29.98 24.77
C LEU A 173 -30.80 -30.75 23.86
N ASN A 174 -30.32 -31.21 22.70
CA ASN A 174 -30.57 -32.58 22.27
C ASN A 174 -29.52 -33.08 21.26
N SER A 175 -29.05 -34.28 21.55
CA SER A 175 -27.97 -35.06 20.94
C SER A 175 -28.45 -36.03 19.85
N LYS A 176 -27.55 -36.37 18.91
CA LYS A 176 -27.31 -37.68 18.22
C LYS A 176 -26.67 -37.41 16.85
N SER A 177 -25.81 -38.21 16.22
CA SER A 177 -24.80 -39.22 16.55
C SER A 177 -24.26 -39.72 15.19
N ILE A 178 -22.94 -39.82 15.04
CA ILE A 178 -22.15 -40.82 14.28
C ILE A 178 -22.61 -41.20 12.85
N ALA A 179 -21.76 -40.92 11.85
CA ALA A 179 -21.45 -41.87 10.76
C ALA A 179 -20.10 -41.55 10.10
N SER A 180 -19.19 -42.51 10.24
CA SER A 180 -17.94 -42.69 9.51
C SER A 180 -18.17 -42.98 8.03
N GLY A 181 -17.38 -42.38 7.15
CA GLY A 181 -17.37 -42.68 5.71
C GLY A 181 -16.03 -42.31 5.07
N THR A 182 -15.10 -43.26 5.07
CA THR A 182 -13.87 -43.32 4.28
C THR A 182 -14.16 -43.25 2.78
N THR A 183 -13.51 -42.35 2.05
CA THR A 183 -13.13 -42.60 0.65
C THR A 183 -11.75 -42.00 0.35
N ASN A 184 -10.85 -42.89 -0.09
CA ASN A 184 -9.54 -42.59 -0.65
C ASN A 184 -9.69 -41.94 -2.03
N GLY A 185 -8.86 -40.93 -2.31
CA GLY A 185 -8.68 -40.34 -3.62
C GLY A 185 -7.29 -39.76 -3.75
N ILE A 186 -6.39 -40.56 -4.32
CA ILE A 186 -4.98 -40.26 -4.61
C ILE A 186 -4.88 -39.08 -5.59
N GLY A 187 -4.06 -38.09 -5.25
CA GLY A 187 -3.73 -36.95 -6.11
C GLY A 187 -2.36 -36.37 -5.73
N THR A 188 -1.33 -36.90 -6.39
CA THR A 188 0.06 -36.45 -6.50
C THR A 188 0.39 -35.05 -5.97
N ALA A 189 1.16 -35.02 -4.86
CA ALA A 189 1.87 -33.83 -4.42
C ALA A 189 2.92 -33.43 -5.46
N SER A 190 2.71 -32.31 -6.14
CA SER A 190 3.73 -31.65 -6.93
C SER A 190 4.49 -30.66 -6.05
N SER A 191 5.80 -30.77 -6.13
CA SER A 191 6.84 -30.02 -5.43
C SER A 191 6.59 -28.51 -5.43
N VAL A 192 6.43 -27.93 -4.23
CA VAL A 192 6.56 -26.50 -3.98
C VAL A 192 8.01 -26.12 -4.24
N SER A 193 8.24 -25.38 -5.32
CA SER A 193 9.54 -24.79 -5.64
C SER A 193 9.75 -23.50 -4.85
N ASN A 194 11.02 -23.27 -4.49
CA ASN A 194 11.58 -22.20 -3.66
C ASN A 194 10.86 -20.84 -3.70
N PRO A 195 10.80 -20.10 -2.57
CA PRO A 195 10.27 -18.74 -2.57
C PRO A 195 11.21 -17.79 -3.31
N ARG A 196 10.81 -17.48 -4.55
CA ARG A 196 10.99 -16.25 -5.34
C ARG A 196 12.35 -15.53 -5.28
N SER A 197 13.12 -15.69 -6.37
CA SER A 197 14.24 -14.86 -6.83
C SER A 197 13.92 -13.36 -7.02
N ASN A 198 12.65 -12.95 -6.90
CA ASN A 198 12.24 -11.55 -7.10
C ASN A 198 12.39 -10.69 -5.84
N PHE A 199 12.57 -11.29 -4.65
CA PHE A 199 12.68 -10.53 -3.41
C PHE A 199 14.01 -9.75 -3.33
N SER A 200 15.12 -10.37 -3.74
CA SER A 200 16.45 -9.75 -3.75
C SER A 200 16.54 -8.57 -4.73
N ASP A 201 15.85 -8.64 -5.87
CA ASP A 201 15.89 -7.59 -6.89
C ASP A 201 15.07 -6.36 -6.46
N LEU A 202 13.94 -6.56 -5.77
CA LEU A 202 13.17 -5.46 -5.16
C LEU A 202 13.90 -4.81 -3.98
N GLU A 203 14.59 -5.60 -3.15
CA GLU A 203 15.40 -5.11 -2.02
C GLU A 203 16.55 -4.21 -2.51
N ASN A 204 17.21 -4.59 -3.61
CA ASN A 204 18.28 -3.81 -4.23
C ASN A 204 17.79 -2.52 -4.94
N GLU A 205 16.61 -2.56 -5.58
CA GLU A 205 16.05 -1.37 -6.26
C GLU A 205 15.46 -0.37 -5.24
N MET A 206 14.87 -0.85 -4.13
CA MET A 206 14.32 0.01 -3.06
C MET A 206 15.41 0.61 -2.15
N THR A 207 16.50 -0.10 -1.85
CA THR A 207 17.63 0.44 -1.08
C THR A 207 18.35 1.58 -1.82
N SER A 208 18.35 1.58 -3.16
CA SER A 208 18.93 2.67 -3.96
C SER A 208 18.21 4.02 -3.75
N ASN A 209 16.90 4.00 -3.50
CA ASN A 209 16.08 5.19 -3.25
C ASN A 209 16.14 5.69 -1.80
N LEU A 210 16.80 4.96 -0.88
CA LEU A 210 17.13 5.44 0.47
C LEU A 210 18.44 6.26 0.52
N SER A 211 19.20 6.31 -0.58
CA SER A 211 20.53 6.95 -0.59
C SER A 211 20.50 8.49 -0.45
N ASP A 212 19.36 9.14 -0.66
CA ASP A 212 19.27 10.60 -0.66
C ASP A 212 19.03 11.24 0.72
N HIS A 213 18.97 10.44 1.80
CA HIS A 213 18.95 10.92 3.19
C HIS A 213 20.02 10.23 4.08
N GLY A 214 20.99 9.56 3.47
CA GLY A 214 22.05 8.79 4.15
C GLY A 214 23.24 9.62 4.68
N SER A 215 23.21 10.95 4.60
CA SER A 215 24.38 11.79 4.88
C SER A 215 24.59 12.21 6.35
N ASN A 216 23.78 11.73 7.30
CA ASN A 216 23.95 12.03 8.74
C ASN A 216 24.27 10.80 9.61
N LEU A 217 25.00 9.82 9.04
CA LEU A 217 25.38 8.59 9.73
C LEU A 217 26.71 8.65 10.51
N ASN A 218 27.41 9.79 10.57
CA ASN A 218 28.79 9.85 11.11
C ASN A 218 29.09 10.89 12.20
N SER A 219 28.10 11.49 12.88
CA SER A 219 28.41 12.31 14.07
C SER A 219 27.46 12.04 15.23
N MET A 220 27.88 11.15 16.13
CA MET A 220 27.35 11.10 17.48
C MET A 220 28.54 11.31 18.43
N ASP A 221 28.68 12.53 18.95
CA ASP A 221 29.68 12.85 19.96
C ASP A 221 29.40 12.01 21.24
N PRO A 222 30.38 11.29 21.79
CA PRO A 222 30.20 10.39 22.93
C PRO A 222 29.95 11.11 24.27
N MET A 223 29.75 12.43 24.28
CA MET A 223 29.73 13.23 25.51
C MET A 223 28.34 13.55 26.07
N ASN A 224 27.24 13.24 25.35
CA ASN A 224 25.88 13.53 25.84
C ASN A 224 25.23 12.39 26.64
N ALA A 225 25.95 11.29 26.89
CA ALA A 225 25.44 10.13 27.64
C ALA A 225 25.42 10.29 29.17
N LEU A 226 25.70 11.48 29.70
CA LEU A 226 25.91 11.70 31.15
C LEU A 226 25.01 12.77 31.79
N ILE A 227 23.90 13.16 31.16
CA ILE A 227 22.94 14.12 31.74
C ILE A 227 21.52 13.53 31.80
N GLY A 228 21.28 12.74 32.86
CA GLY A 228 20.18 12.86 33.84
C GLY A 228 18.71 12.82 33.40
N ASP A 229 18.09 11.65 33.59
CA ASP A 229 16.82 11.34 34.30
C ASP A 229 15.49 12.06 33.97
N LEU A 230 15.44 13.03 33.06
CA LEU A 230 14.17 13.56 32.51
C LEU A 230 14.03 13.37 30.99
N ASN A 231 15.08 12.87 30.33
CA ASN A 231 15.13 12.63 28.88
C ASN A 231 14.84 11.19 28.45
N ASP A 232 14.76 10.22 29.37
CA ASP A 232 14.64 8.79 29.01
C ASP A 232 13.33 8.41 28.32
N SER A 233 12.22 9.09 28.65
CA SER A 233 10.93 8.88 27.99
C SER A 233 10.89 9.46 26.57
N ASN A 234 11.53 10.62 26.35
CA ASN A 234 11.66 11.25 25.04
C ASN A 234 12.69 10.54 24.15
N ASN A 235 13.78 10.04 24.74
CA ASN A 235 14.80 9.25 24.05
C ASN A 235 14.24 7.90 23.61
N ASN A 236 13.52 7.18 24.48
CA ASN A 236 12.87 5.91 24.11
C ASN A 236 11.80 6.09 23.01
N LEU A 237 11.08 7.22 23.01
CA LEU A 237 10.15 7.57 21.93
C LEU A 237 10.85 7.73 20.56
N ALA A 238 12.10 8.19 20.56
CA ALA A 238 12.89 8.34 19.34
C ALA A 238 13.42 6.99 18.81
N TYR A 239 13.59 5.99 19.69
CA TYR A 239 14.14 4.68 19.33
C TYR A 239 13.11 3.68 18.79
N SER A 240 11.81 3.93 18.95
CA SER A 240 10.77 3.00 18.46
C SER A 240 10.79 2.84 16.94
N LEU A 241 11.04 3.93 16.20
CA LEU A 241 11.21 3.89 14.75
C LEU A 241 12.40 3.00 14.35
N GLN A 242 13.52 3.13 15.07
CA GLN A 242 14.72 2.32 14.82
C GLN A 242 14.47 0.86 15.14
N ALA A 243 13.79 0.56 16.25
CA ALA A 243 13.40 -0.79 16.62
C ALA A 243 12.49 -1.44 15.57
N LEU A 244 11.48 -0.71 15.06
CA LEU A 244 10.62 -1.19 13.97
C LEU A 244 11.42 -1.53 12.71
N ASN A 245 12.37 -0.67 12.31
CA ASN A 245 13.21 -0.92 11.14
C ASN A 245 14.13 -2.14 11.31
N ILE A 246 14.77 -2.29 12.47
CA ILE A 246 15.65 -3.44 12.77
C ILE A 246 14.85 -4.75 12.77
N LEU A 247 13.65 -4.74 13.37
CA LEU A 247 12.78 -5.90 13.33
C LEU A 247 12.31 -6.19 11.90
N ALA A 248 11.97 -5.17 11.10
CA ALA A 248 11.55 -5.35 9.72
C ALA A 248 12.65 -6.01 8.88
N GLU A 249 13.89 -5.60 9.06
CA GLU A 249 15.04 -6.09 8.29
C GLU A 249 15.39 -7.54 8.66
N PHE A 250 15.38 -7.90 9.95
CA PHE A 250 16.01 -9.14 10.40
C PHE A 250 15.06 -10.17 11.00
N LEU A 251 13.92 -9.77 11.58
CA LEU A 251 13.15 -10.67 12.45
C LEU A 251 12.62 -11.89 11.71
N ALA A 252 11.90 -11.69 10.59
CA ALA A 252 11.20 -12.76 9.89
C ALA A 252 12.17 -13.87 9.44
N LYS A 253 13.28 -13.46 8.81
CA LYS A 253 14.34 -14.37 8.36
C LYS A 253 15.08 -15.04 9.52
N THR A 254 15.35 -14.32 10.62
CA THR A 254 15.96 -14.92 11.82
C THR A 254 15.06 -15.99 12.42
N LEU A 255 13.77 -15.72 12.55
CA LEU A 255 12.80 -16.70 13.07
C LEU A 255 12.68 -17.93 12.15
N ASP A 256 12.73 -17.73 10.84
CA ASP A 256 12.65 -18.82 9.87
C ASP A 256 13.85 -19.77 9.93
N ILE A 257 15.04 -19.21 10.16
CA ILE A 257 16.31 -19.94 10.29
C ILE A 257 16.43 -20.63 11.65
N VAL A 258 16.19 -19.91 12.75
CA VAL A 258 16.50 -20.38 14.11
C VAL A 258 15.54 -21.45 14.61
N TYR A 259 14.27 -21.41 14.18
CA TYR A 259 13.24 -22.32 14.65
C TYR A 259 12.89 -23.37 13.60
N LYS A 260 12.82 -24.64 14.01
CA LYS A 260 12.43 -25.74 13.11
C LYS A 260 10.93 -25.72 12.83
N SER A 261 10.51 -26.35 11.73
CA SER A 261 9.10 -26.29 11.29
C SER A 261 8.10 -26.83 12.32
N ASP A 262 8.49 -27.83 13.11
CA ASP A 262 7.69 -28.42 14.19
C ASP A 262 7.64 -27.54 15.46
N GLU A 263 8.61 -26.64 15.63
CA GLU A 263 8.70 -25.72 16.77
C GLU A 263 8.01 -24.38 16.51
N LYS A 264 7.91 -23.93 15.24
CA LYS A 264 7.36 -22.62 14.85
C LYS A 264 5.98 -22.36 15.44
N ASP A 265 5.09 -23.35 15.40
CA ASP A 265 3.73 -23.22 15.92
C ASP A 265 3.68 -22.97 17.43
N ARG A 266 4.59 -23.57 18.19
CA ARG A 266 4.64 -23.47 19.65
C ARG A 266 5.43 -22.25 20.12
N LEU A 267 6.56 -21.95 19.48
CA LEU A 267 7.53 -20.97 19.96
C LEU A 267 7.46 -19.64 19.21
N VAL A 268 7.29 -19.66 17.89
CA VAL A 268 7.32 -18.44 17.08
C VAL A 268 5.97 -17.72 17.07
N ILE A 269 4.86 -18.45 17.13
CA ILE A 269 3.53 -17.82 17.11
C ILE A 269 3.27 -16.91 18.32
N PRO A 270 3.60 -17.28 19.57
CA PRO A 270 3.50 -16.36 20.71
C PRO A 270 4.35 -15.10 20.55
N ILE A 271 5.57 -15.22 20.00
CA ILE A 271 6.46 -14.11 19.67
C ILE A 271 5.77 -13.14 18.71
N LEU A 272 5.18 -13.67 17.64
CA LEU A 272 4.48 -12.87 16.64
C LEU A 272 3.19 -12.24 17.19
N ILE A 273 2.43 -12.94 18.03
CA ILE A 273 1.25 -12.36 18.70
C ILE A 273 1.66 -11.18 19.58
N SER A 274 2.74 -11.33 20.36
CA SER A 274 3.32 -10.25 21.18
C SER A 274 3.70 -9.04 20.31
N LEU A 275 4.38 -9.29 19.18
CA LEU A 275 4.74 -8.22 18.23
C LEU A 275 3.51 -7.53 17.64
N MET A 276 2.55 -8.30 17.13
CA MET A 276 1.35 -7.76 16.48
C MET A 276 0.56 -6.85 17.43
N SER A 277 0.51 -7.18 18.72
CA SER A 277 -0.17 -6.36 19.73
C SER A 277 0.41 -4.94 19.86
N ASN A 278 1.71 -4.79 19.63
CA ASN A 278 2.41 -3.49 19.61
C ASN A 278 2.43 -2.86 18.22
N LEU A 279 2.28 -3.65 17.15
CA LEU A 279 2.35 -3.17 15.77
C LEU A 279 1.06 -2.47 15.32
N TRP A 280 -0.11 -3.03 15.66
CA TRP A 280 -1.40 -2.54 15.18
C TRP A 280 -1.73 -1.08 15.53
N PRO A 281 -1.38 -0.54 16.70
CA PRO A 281 -1.61 0.87 17.01
C PRO A 281 -0.96 1.82 16.02
N TYR A 282 0.26 1.52 15.53
CA TYR A 282 0.92 2.31 14.48
C TYR A 282 0.15 2.22 13.18
N LEU A 283 -0.27 1.01 12.78
CA LEU A 283 -0.97 0.75 11.52
C LEU A 283 -2.42 1.24 11.48
N LYS A 284 -3.01 1.62 12.62
CA LYS A 284 -4.34 2.23 12.70
C LYS A 284 -4.32 3.76 12.78
N THR A 285 -3.14 4.36 12.91
CA THR A 285 -3.00 5.81 13.16
C THR A 285 -2.52 6.53 11.90
N HIS A 286 -3.45 7.08 11.11
CA HIS A 286 -3.18 7.74 9.82
C HIS A 286 -2.81 9.24 9.92
N LEU A 287 -2.03 9.60 10.93
CA LEU A 287 -1.60 10.99 11.18
C LEU A 287 -0.22 11.27 10.59
N VAL A 288 0.01 12.50 10.09
CA VAL A 288 1.33 12.94 9.58
C VAL A 288 2.45 12.69 10.60
N ALA A 289 2.20 12.94 11.88
CA ALA A 289 3.16 12.71 12.96
C ALA A 289 3.54 11.24 13.14
N ASN A 290 2.68 10.29 12.76
CA ASN A 290 2.93 8.85 12.82
C ASN A 290 3.51 8.27 11.51
N LYS A 291 3.59 9.06 10.43
CA LYS A 291 3.94 8.59 9.09
C LYS A 291 5.17 7.67 9.02
N ASN A 292 6.27 8.04 9.69
CA ASN A 292 7.50 7.24 9.65
C ASN A 292 7.34 5.90 10.39
N ASN A 293 6.68 5.91 11.55
CA ASN A 293 6.39 4.70 12.32
C ASN A 293 5.39 3.80 11.60
N PHE A 294 4.35 4.37 10.98
CA PHE A 294 3.41 3.64 10.13
C PHE A 294 4.16 2.92 9.01
N ARG A 295 5.03 3.64 8.27
CA ARG A 295 5.81 3.06 7.17
C ARG A 295 6.70 1.91 7.65
N ALA A 296 7.44 2.11 8.74
CA ALA A 296 8.30 1.08 9.32
C ALA A 296 7.49 -0.14 9.81
N ALA A 297 6.32 0.11 10.42
CA ALA A 297 5.41 -0.95 10.83
C ALA A 297 4.80 -1.72 9.64
N SER A 298 4.49 -1.03 8.54
CA SER A 298 4.02 -1.67 7.30
C SER A 298 5.13 -2.49 6.65
N HIS A 299 6.38 -2.00 6.68
CA HIS A 299 7.53 -2.77 6.21
C HIS A 299 7.70 -4.05 7.03
N LEU A 300 7.66 -3.96 8.36
CA LEU A 300 7.74 -5.13 9.25
C LEU A 300 6.61 -6.13 8.98
N LEU A 301 5.36 -5.66 8.88
CA LEU A 301 4.24 -6.52 8.53
C LEU A 301 4.45 -7.21 7.17
N MET A 302 4.89 -6.45 6.16
CA MET A 302 5.17 -6.96 4.82
C MET A 302 6.18 -8.12 4.88
N THR A 303 7.31 -7.94 5.56
CA THR A 303 8.34 -9.00 5.67
C THR A 303 7.81 -10.28 6.33
N LEU A 304 6.91 -10.15 7.32
CA LEU A 304 6.28 -11.28 7.98
C LEU A 304 5.29 -12.01 7.06
N THR A 305 4.56 -11.28 6.20
CA THR A 305 3.52 -11.89 5.33
C THR A 305 4.08 -12.86 4.30
N VAL A 306 5.37 -12.75 3.95
CA VAL A 306 6.07 -13.64 3.00
C VAL A 306 6.16 -15.08 3.54
N TYR A 307 6.12 -15.27 4.86
CA TYR A 307 6.28 -16.57 5.51
C TYR A 307 4.91 -17.20 5.87
N PRO A 308 4.51 -18.32 5.24
CA PRO A 308 3.15 -18.86 5.41
C PRO A 308 2.74 -19.20 6.85
N TYR A 309 3.68 -19.64 7.69
CA TYR A 309 3.41 -20.01 9.08
C TYR A 309 2.98 -18.81 9.95
N THR A 310 3.33 -17.59 9.55
CA THR A 310 2.98 -16.36 10.28
C THR A 310 1.51 -15.98 10.07
N ARG A 311 0.87 -16.46 9.00
CA ARG A 311 -0.46 -16.03 8.51
C ARG A 311 -1.53 -15.94 9.58
N LYS A 312 -1.59 -16.90 10.50
CA LYS A 312 -2.61 -16.94 11.58
C LYS A 312 -2.50 -15.81 12.60
N THR A 313 -1.39 -15.05 12.60
CA THR A 313 -1.16 -13.94 13.53
C THR A 313 -1.63 -12.58 12.99
N TRP A 314 -1.84 -12.47 11.68
CA TRP A 314 -2.15 -11.19 11.02
C TRP A 314 -3.30 -11.23 10.01
N LYS A 315 -3.70 -12.41 9.50
CA LYS A 315 -4.71 -12.54 8.42
C LYS A 315 -5.98 -11.76 8.72
N LYS A 316 -6.51 -11.88 9.94
CA LYS A 316 -7.79 -11.28 10.33
C LYS A 316 -7.67 -9.75 10.35
N GLU A 317 -6.66 -9.24 11.02
CA GLU A 317 -6.44 -7.81 11.23
C GLU A 317 -6.09 -7.10 9.92
N VAL A 318 -5.28 -7.73 9.05
CA VAL A 318 -4.98 -7.19 7.72
C VAL A 318 -6.23 -7.18 6.85
N TYR A 319 -7.08 -8.21 6.93
CA TYR A 319 -8.35 -8.23 6.22
C TYR A 319 -9.28 -7.11 6.70
N GLU A 320 -9.41 -6.92 8.00
CA GLU A 320 -10.17 -5.80 8.57
C GLU A 320 -9.60 -4.44 8.13
N MET A 321 -8.27 -4.29 8.16
CA MET A 321 -7.56 -3.08 7.72
C MET A 321 -7.81 -2.75 6.25
N LEU A 322 -7.84 -3.75 5.35
CA LEU A 322 -8.15 -3.54 3.93
C LEU A 322 -9.49 -2.84 3.72
N PHE A 323 -10.46 -3.06 4.62
CA PHE A 323 -11.79 -2.44 4.58
C PHE A 323 -11.92 -1.18 5.43
N ASP A 324 -10.85 -0.72 6.09
CA ASP A 324 -10.84 0.54 6.83
C ASP A 324 -10.95 1.74 5.88
N ASN A 325 -11.74 2.75 6.23
CA ASN A 325 -11.96 3.93 5.39
C ASN A 325 -10.67 4.74 5.16
N MET A 326 -9.70 4.65 6.07
CA MET A 326 -8.44 5.38 6.00
C MET A 326 -7.34 4.58 5.30
N TYR A 327 -7.63 3.38 4.79
CA TYR A 327 -6.63 2.46 4.23
C TYR A 327 -5.65 3.10 3.23
N PHE A 328 -6.16 3.99 2.37
CA PHE A 328 -5.36 4.66 1.34
C PHE A 328 -4.71 5.99 1.79
N HIS A 329 -4.93 6.43 3.03
CA HIS A 329 -4.28 7.60 3.63
C HIS A 329 -2.85 7.25 4.04
N VAL A 330 -2.01 6.98 3.04
CA VAL A 330 -0.63 6.55 3.18
C VAL A 330 0.24 7.24 2.14
N ASP A 331 1.56 7.16 2.29
CA ASP A 331 2.50 7.62 1.28
C ASP A 331 2.86 6.51 0.28
N SER A 332 3.50 6.89 -0.83
CA SER A 332 3.82 5.98 -1.92
C SER A 332 4.64 4.75 -1.49
N ALA A 333 5.64 4.91 -0.62
CA ALA A 333 6.47 3.78 -0.21
C ALA A 333 5.67 2.76 0.61
N THR A 334 4.78 3.25 1.48
CA THR A 334 3.90 2.40 2.29
C THR A 334 2.90 1.62 1.43
N LEU A 335 2.36 2.23 0.38
CA LEU A 335 1.42 1.56 -0.53
C LEU A 335 2.09 0.40 -1.31
N GLU A 336 3.39 0.49 -1.61
CA GLU A 336 4.14 -0.63 -2.20
C GLU A 336 4.23 -1.83 -1.24
N TYR A 337 4.45 -1.59 0.06
CA TYR A 337 4.36 -2.65 1.07
C TYR A 337 2.95 -3.23 1.15
N SER A 338 1.92 -2.37 1.08
CA SER A 338 0.52 -2.81 1.08
C SER A 338 0.17 -3.71 -0.10
N LYS A 339 0.74 -3.50 -1.30
CA LYS A 339 0.54 -4.41 -2.46
C LYS A 339 1.00 -5.83 -2.13
N ILE A 340 2.20 -5.97 -1.56
CA ILE A 340 2.75 -7.28 -1.17
C ILE A 340 1.90 -7.93 -0.07
N ILE A 341 1.50 -7.15 0.94
CA ILE A 341 0.65 -7.62 2.04
C ILE A 341 -0.71 -8.13 1.50
N VAL A 342 -1.35 -7.38 0.60
CA VAL A 342 -2.65 -7.74 0.02
C VAL A 342 -2.54 -8.95 -0.91
N ASP A 343 -1.48 -9.05 -1.72
CA ASP A 343 -1.22 -10.24 -2.52
C ASP A 343 -1.09 -11.48 -1.61
N ASN A 344 -0.23 -11.42 -0.59
CA ASN A 344 -0.06 -12.53 0.35
C ASN A 344 -1.35 -12.86 1.11
N LEU A 345 -2.19 -11.87 1.40
CA LEU A 345 -3.49 -12.07 2.04
C LEU A 345 -4.44 -12.86 1.14
N ILE A 346 -4.66 -12.42 -0.11
CA ILE A 346 -5.73 -12.91 -0.97
C ILE A 346 -5.30 -14.14 -1.78
N SER A 347 -4.08 -14.18 -2.29
CA SER A 347 -3.59 -15.21 -3.22
C SER A 347 -3.59 -16.63 -2.64
N ASN A 348 -3.47 -16.71 -1.32
CA ASN A 348 -3.47 -17.96 -0.55
C ASN A 348 -4.88 -18.42 -0.13
N ASP A 349 -5.95 -17.69 -0.49
CA ASP A 349 -7.33 -18.03 -0.11
C ASP A 349 -8.34 -17.57 -1.19
N ARG A 350 -8.71 -18.51 -2.08
CA ARG A 350 -9.64 -18.23 -3.20
C ARG A 350 -11.02 -17.75 -2.72
N ALA A 351 -11.45 -18.13 -1.51
CA ALA A 351 -12.73 -17.69 -0.97
C ALA A 351 -12.69 -16.19 -0.61
N MET A 352 -11.54 -15.66 -0.21
CA MET A 352 -11.40 -14.24 0.14
C MET A 352 -11.56 -13.32 -1.08
N PHE A 353 -11.00 -13.68 -2.24
CA PHE A 353 -11.22 -12.89 -3.46
C PHE A 353 -12.70 -12.82 -3.81
N LYS A 354 -13.40 -13.96 -3.71
CA LYS A 354 -14.84 -14.02 -3.94
C LYS A 354 -15.61 -13.18 -2.91
N ASP A 355 -15.23 -13.20 -1.63
CA ASP A 355 -15.85 -12.35 -0.60
C ASP A 355 -15.71 -10.87 -0.95
N VAL A 356 -14.51 -10.41 -1.31
CA VAL A 356 -14.25 -9.02 -1.75
C VAL A 356 -15.15 -8.63 -2.91
N LEU A 357 -15.27 -9.50 -3.93
CA LEU A 357 -16.14 -9.27 -5.09
C LEU A 357 -17.62 -9.18 -4.68
N THR A 358 -18.09 -10.11 -3.84
CA THR A 358 -19.49 -10.14 -3.40
C THR A 358 -19.85 -8.96 -2.50
N ARG A 359 -18.89 -8.36 -1.78
CA ARG A 359 -19.13 -7.12 -1.03
C ARG A 359 -19.45 -5.95 -1.96
N VAL A 360 -18.85 -5.90 -3.15
CA VAL A 360 -19.17 -4.83 -4.13
C VAL A 360 -20.60 -5.01 -4.68
N THR A 361 -21.04 -6.24 -4.91
CA THR A 361 -22.34 -6.52 -5.53
C THR A 361 -23.50 -6.59 -4.54
N TYR A 362 -23.32 -7.27 -3.40
CA TYR A 362 -24.39 -7.63 -2.47
C TYR A 362 -24.33 -6.92 -1.13
N GLN A 363 -23.47 -5.90 -0.95
CA GLN A 363 -23.48 -5.14 0.30
C GLN A 363 -24.89 -4.61 0.56
N GLN A 364 -25.48 -5.08 1.66
CA GLN A 364 -26.80 -4.68 2.07
C GLN A 364 -26.77 -3.18 2.31
N SER A 365 -27.70 -2.47 1.68
CA SER A 365 -27.95 -1.07 1.94
C SER A 365 -27.94 -0.85 3.45
N GLY A 366 -27.19 0.16 3.90
CA GLY A 366 -27.16 0.53 5.32
C GLY A 366 -28.58 0.73 5.85
N GLY A 367 -28.74 0.66 7.17
CA GLY A 367 -30.05 0.69 7.82
C GLY A 367 -30.94 1.84 7.34
N LEU A 368 -32.24 1.78 7.66
CA LEU A 368 -33.36 2.66 7.23
C LEU A 368 -33.09 4.19 7.07
N PHE A 369 -31.97 4.71 7.55
CA PHE A 369 -31.55 6.10 7.53
C PHE A 369 -30.33 6.43 6.66
N THR A 370 -29.73 5.49 5.90
CA THR A 370 -28.61 5.82 4.99
C THR A 370 -29.09 6.40 3.67
N SER A 371 -28.51 7.53 3.23
CA SER A 371 -28.87 8.14 1.96
C SER A 371 -28.35 7.32 0.76
N LYS A 372 -29.03 7.46 -0.39
CA LYS A 372 -28.62 6.84 -1.66
C LYS A 372 -27.21 7.28 -2.09
N GLU A 373 -26.86 8.54 -1.82
CA GLU A 373 -25.54 9.09 -2.09
C GLU A 373 -24.47 8.40 -1.23
N GLN A 374 -24.72 8.22 0.07
CA GLN A 374 -23.82 7.53 0.97
C GLN A 374 -23.63 6.06 0.60
N GLU A 375 -24.69 5.37 0.18
CA GLU A 375 -24.60 3.99 -0.33
C GLU A 375 -23.71 3.91 -1.58
N SER A 376 -23.86 4.86 -2.50
CA SER A 376 -23.05 4.91 -3.72
C SER A 376 -21.56 5.19 -3.43
N GLU A 377 -21.28 6.02 -2.42
CA GLU A 377 -19.91 6.32 -1.97
C GLU A 377 -19.26 5.09 -1.31
N GLN A 378 -20.01 4.37 -0.46
CA GLN A 378 -19.54 3.10 0.10
C GLN A 378 -19.25 2.07 -0.99
N LYS A 379 -20.09 1.98 -2.02
CA LYS A 379 -19.83 1.11 -3.18
C LYS A 379 -18.58 1.54 -3.96
N ALA A 380 -18.36 2.83 -4.16
CA ALA A 380 -17.15 3.34 -4.82
C ALA A 380 -15.90 2.92 -4.03
N GLN A 381 -15.95 3.06 -2.72
CA GLN A 381 -14.90 2.65 -1.80
C GLN A 381 -14.59 1.13 -1.86
N LEU A 382 -15.62 0.27 -1.94
CA LEU A 382 -15.42 -1.18 -2.08
C LEU A 382 -14.87 -1.55 -3.46
N LEU A 383 -15.36 -0.90 -4.52
CA LEU A 383 -14.85 -1.09 -5.88
C LEU A 383 -13.37 -0.70 -5.97
N LYS A 384 -12.97 0.38 -5.28
CA LYS A 384 -11.57 0.81 -5.18
C LYS A 384 -10.71 -0.26 -4.51
N ARG A 385 -11.21 -0.94 -3.47
CA ARG A 385 -10.51 -2.06 -2.80
C ARG A 385 -10.40 -3.29 -3.70
N LEU A 386 -11.46 -3.66 -4.41
CA LEU A 386 -11.41 -4.73 -5.41
C LEU A 386 -10.35 -4.41 -6.49
N ALA A 387 -10.35 -3.17 -6.99
CA ALA A 387 -9.37 -2.71 -7.95
C ALA A 387 -7.94 -2.81 -7.39
N PHE A 388 -7.71 -2.42 -6.13
CA PHE A 388 -6.40 -2.55 -5.48
C PHE A 388 -5.96 -4.00 -5.30
N VAL A 389 -6.88 -4.92 -4.95
CA VAL A 389 -6.59 -6.36 -4.86
C VAL A 389 -6.11 -6.91 -6.20
N ILE A 390 -6.79 -6.55 -7.30
CA ILE A 390 -6.39 -6.96 -8.66
C ILE A 390 -5.06 -6.29 -9.07
N PHE A 391 -4.84 -5.04 -8.68
CA PHE A 391 -3.60 -4.33 -8.97
C PHE A 391 -2.38 -4.91 -8.24
N SER A 392 -2.60 -5.45 -7.04
CA SER A 392 -1.55 -6.01 -6.18
C SER A 392 -1.06 -7.38 -6.63
N SER A 393 -1.82 -8.08 -7.48
CA SER A 393 -1.53 -9.44 -7.89
C SER A 393 -0.61 -9.56 -9.10
N GLU A 394 -0.14 -10.78 -9.36
CA GLU A 394 0.57 -11.10 -10.60
C GLU A 394 -0.37 -11.05 -11.82
N LYS A 395 0.23 -10.85 -13.00
CA LYS A 395 -0.51 -10.86 -14.27
C LYS A 395 -1.28 -12.17 -14.45
N ASP A 396 -2.54 -12.07 -14.86
CA ASP A 396 -3.49 -13.15 -15.10
C ASP A 396 -3.87 -14.00 -13.87
N GLN A 397 -3.48 -13.59 -12.66
CA GLN A 397 -3.82 -14.34 -11.44
C GLN A 397 -5.33 -14.56 -11.27
N TYR A 398 -6.14 -13.55 -11.61
CA TYR A 398 -7.60 -13.58 -11.49
C TYR A 398 -8.33 -13.84 -12.82
N GLN A 399 -7.63 -14.33 -13.87
CA GLN A 399 -8.23 -14.57 -15.19
C GLN A 399 -9.44 -15.52 -15.14
N ARG A 400 -9.45 -16.49 -14.21
CA ARG A 400 -10.55 -17.46 -14.04
C ARG A 400 -11.80 -16.82 -13.45
N ASN A 401 -11.64 -15.72 -12.72
CA ASN A 401 -12.72 -14.97 -12.09
C ASN A 401 -13.29 -13.86 -13.00
N MET A 402 -12.80 -13.74 -14.24
CA MET A 402 -13.26 -12.71 -15.16
C MET A 402 -14.77 -12.70 -15.41
N PRO A 403 -15.48 -13.85 -15.51
CA PRO A 403 -16.94 -13.82 -15.63
C PRO A 403 -17.62 -13.13 -14.43
N GLU A 404 -17.15 -13.37 -13.22
CA GLU A 404 -17.71 -12.77 -12.00
C GLU A 404 -17.31 -11.30 -11.86
N ILE A 405 -16.09 -10.93 -12.30
CA ILE A 405 -15.66 -9.53 -12.40
C ILE A 405 -16.53 -8.76 -13.41
N GLN A 406 -16.87 -9.38 -14.54
CA GLN A 406 -17.76 -8.81 -15.55
C GLN A 406 -19.18 -8.61 -15.00
N GLU A 407 -19.72 -9.60 -14.29
CA GLU A 407 -21.01 -9.48 -13.62
C GLU A 407 -21.00 -8.35 -12.58
N CYS A 408 -19.92 -8.22 -11.80
CA CYS A 408 -19.74 -7.13 -10.86
C CYS A 408 -19.74 -5.76 -11.57
N ILE A 409 -18.99 -5.62 -12.67
CA ILE A 409 -18.97 -4.40 -13.49
C ILE A 409 -20.37 -4.08 -14.03
N ALA A 410 -21.07 -5.06 -14.58
CA ALA A 410 -22.43 -4.89 -15.10
C ALA A 410 -23.42 -4.46 -14.00
N HIS A 411 -23.26 -5.00 -12.79
CA HIS A 411 -24.04 -4.58 -11.63
C HIS A 411 -23.72 -3.15 -11.20
N VAL A 412 -22.44 -2.78 -11.12
CA VAL A 412 -22.00 -1.42 -10.79
C VAL A 412 -22.60 -0.42 -11.78
N LEU A 413 -22.52 -0.70 -13.09
CA LEU A 413 -23.04 0.16 -14.16
C LEU A 413 -24.53 0.48 -14.02
N LYS A 414 -25.35 -0.50 -13.61
CA LYS A 414 -26.79 -0.28 -13.34
C LYS A 414 -27.06 0.70 -12.19
N LEU A 415 -26.09 0.85 -11.28
CA LEU A 415 -26.19 1.64 -10.07
C LEU A 415 -25.45 2.97 -10.15
N VAL A 416 -24.76 3.25 -11.25
CA VAL A 416 -23.97 4.48 -11.39
C VAL A 416 -24.89 5.68 -11.35
N GLN A 417 -24.85 6.39 -10.22
CA GLN A 417 -25.47 7.70 -10.03
C GLN A 417 -24.49 8.69 -9.40
N SER A 418 -23.37 8.19 -8.87
CA SER A 418 -22.28 8.97 -8.26
C SER A 418 -21.06 9.03 -9.17
N ALA A 419 -20.47 10.22 -9.24
CA ALA A 419 -19.24 10.49 -9.98
C ALA A 419 -18.03 9.71 -9.45
N ASN A 420 -17.96 9.49 -8.14
CA ASN A 420 -16.85 8.76 -7.51
C ASN A 420 -16.88 7.27 -7.89
N LEU A 421 -18.08 6.68 -7.92
CA LEU A 421 -18.26 5.29 -8.34
C LEU A 421 -17.82 5.10 -9.80
N TYR A 422 -18.23 6.01 -10.68
CA TYR A 422 -17.90 5.94 -12.10
C TYR A 422 -16.41 6.17 -12.38
N SER A 423 -15.80 7.11 -11.65
CA SER A 423 -14.35 7.34 -11.73
C SER A 423 -13.55 6.12 -11.28
N THR A 424 -14.02 5.46 -10.23
CA THR A 424 -13.41 4.22 -9.72
C THR A 424 -13.58 3.06 -10.71
N LEU A 425 -14.70 3.02 -11.44
CA LEU A 425 -14.90 2.04 -12.51
C LEU A 425 -13.86 2.20 -13.64
N PHE A 426 -13.56 3.44 -14.06
CA PHE A 426 -12.49 3.67 -15.03
C PHE A 426 -11.10 3.31 -14.50
N LEU A 427 -10.84 3.53 -13.20
CA LEU A 427 -9.62 3.04 -12.55
C LEU A 427 -9.54 1.50 -12.62
N LEU A 428 -10.64 0.79 -12.33
CA LEU A 428 -10.70 -0.66 -12.45
C LEU A 428 -10.40 -1.11 -13.89
N PHE A 429 -10.97 -0.48 -14.92
CA PHE A 429 -10.65 -0.81 -16.31
C PHE A 429 -9.17 -0.64 -16.62
N ARG A 430 -8.53 0.45 -16.16
CA ARG A 430 -7.09 0.66 -16.34
C ARG A 430 -6.28 -0.47 -15.71
N ILE A 431 -6.64 -0.89 -14.50
CA ILE A 431 -5.98 -1.99 -13.80
C ILE A 431 -6.18 -3.32 -14.53
N LEU A 432 -7.38 -3.59 -15.04
CA LEU A 432 -7.65 -4.80 -15.83
C LEU A 432 -6.77 -4.85 -17.08
N PHE A 433 -6.53 -3.74 -17.77
CA PHE A 433 -5.59 -3.70 -18.90
C PHE A 433 -4.13 -3.97 -18.52
N LEU A 434 -3.73 -3.64 -17.29
CA LEU A 434 -2.37 -3.86 -16.79
C LEU A 434 -2.17 -5.28 -16.21
N ARG A 435 -3.24 -5.89 -15.69
CA ARG A 435 -3.16 -7.16 -14.93
C ARG A 435 -3.79 -8.35 -15.63
N ILE A 436 -4.65 -8.15 -16.62
CA ILE A 436 -5.34 -9.22 -17.36
C ILE A 436 -4.95 -9.16 -18.84
N SER A 437 -4.52 -10.29 -19.37
CA SER A 437 -4.15 -10.44 -20.78
C SER A 437 -5.34 -10.17 -21.71
N SER A 438 -5.05 -9.54 -22.85
CA SER A 438 -6.04 -9.04 -23.82
C SER A 438 -7.08 -10.08 -24.25
N LYS A 439 -6.68 -11.34 -24.41
CA LYS A 439 -7.58 -12.47 -24.73
C LYS A 439 -8.74 -12.62 -23.75
N HIS A 440 -8.52 -12.35 -22.46
CA HIS A 440 -9.52 -12.48 -21.40
C HIS A 440 -10.40 -11.22 -21.25
N LEU A 441 -10.03 -10.11 -21.90
CA LEU A 441 -10.78 -8.85 -21.87
C LEU A 441 -11.74 -8.68 -23.05
N THR A 442 -11.75 -9.62 -24.01
CA THR A 442 -12.53 -9.53 -25.26
C THR A 442 -13.99 -9.13 -25.04
N ALA A 443 -14.69 -9.77 -24.09
CA ALA A 443 -16.10 -9.50 -23.84
C ALA A 443 -16.38 -8.17 -23.10
N LEU A 444 -15.37 -7.53 -22.50
CA LEU A 444 -15.52 -6.24 -21.82
C LEU A 444 -15.44 -5.04 -22.76
N TRP A 445 -14.86 -5.19 -23.95
CA TRP A 445 -14.65 -4.07 -24.87
C TRP A 445 -15.91 -3.32 -25.26
N PRO A 446 -17.04 -3.96 -25.64
CA PRO A 446 -18.26 -3.24 -25.97
C PRO A 446 -18.74 -2.34 -24.82
N THR A 447 -18.64 -2.82 -23.59
CA THR A 447 -18.97 -2.04 -22.38
C THR A 447 -18.01 -0.87 -22.22
N ILE A 448 -16.69 -1.09 -22.25
CA ILE A 448 -15.68 -0.04 -22.08
C ILE A 448 -15.85 1.06 -23.13
N ILE A 449 -16.05 0.69 -24.40
CA ILE A 449 -16.23 1.65 -25.49
C ILE A 449 -17.51 2.46 -25.31
N THR A 450 -18.62 1.81 -24.94
CA THR A 450 -19.90 2.49 -24.69
C THR A 450 -19.74 3.55 -23.61
N GLU A 451 -19.17 3.19 -22.46
CA GLU A 451 -18.97 4.12 -21.34
C GLU A 451 -18.01 5.27 -21.68
N LEU A 452 -16.93 4.98 -22.42
CA LEU A 452 -16.01 6.03 -22.87
C LEU A 452 -16.69 7.01 -23.82
N VAL A 453 -17.43 6.52 -24.82
CA VAL A 453 -18.15 7.37 -25.78
C VAL A 453 -19.19 8.23 -25.07
N LEU A 454 -19.93 7.66 -24.11
CA LEU A 454 -20.90 8.42 -23.32
C LEU A 454 -20.26 9.62 -22.61
N ILE A 455 -19.07 9.45 -22.01
CA ILE A 455 -18.36 10.55 -21.38
C ILE A 455 -17.84 11.57 -22.37
N LEU A 456 -17.33 11.13 -23.53
CA LEU A 456 -16.87 12.06 -24.56
C LEU A 456 -18.02 12.90 -25.10
N LEU A 457 -19.20 12.32 -25.29
CA LEU A 457 -20.42 13.04 -25.66
C LEU A 457 -20.84 14.03 -24.57
N GLN A 458 -20.75 13.67 -23.29
CA GLN A 458 -21.05 14.60 -22.20
C GLN A 458 -20.05 15.78 -22.18
N ILE A 459 -18.76 15.55 -22.43
CA ILE A 459 -17.76 16.62 -22.53
C ILE A 459 -18.08 17.54 -23.72
N GLU A 460 -18.46 16.95 -24.86
CA GLU A 460 -18.89 17.71 -26.05
C GLU A 460 -20.09 18.62 -25.75
N GLN A 461 -21.10 18.09 -25.04
CA GLN A 461 -22.27 18.87 -24.61
C GLN A 461 -21.91 20.00 -23.64
N ASP A 462 -21.18 19.72 -22.56
CA ASP A 462 -20.78 20.74 -21.57
C ASP A 462 -19.90 21.85 -22.21
N LEU A 463 -19.16 21.52 -23.28
CA LEU A 463 -18.43 22.52 -24.08
C LEU A 463 -19.35 23.33 -25.00
N SER A 464 -20.42 22.73 -25.53
CA SER A 464 -21.34 23.32 -26.51
C SER A 464 -22.48 24.15 -25.87
N GLU A 465 -23.06 23.72 -24.75
CA GLU A 465 -24.17 24.43 -24.07
C GLU A 465 -23.77 25.86 -23.65
N GLU A 466 -22.50 26.08 -23.27
CA GLU A 466 -22.01 27.42 -22.93
C GLU A 466 -21.80 28.33 -24.17
N GLN A 467 -21.74 27.75 -25.38
CA GLN A 467 -21.75 28.47 -26.65
C GLN A 467 -23.18 28.76 -27.14
N GLU A 468 -24.17 27.91 -26.83
CA GLU A 468 -25.56 28.08 -27.26
C GLU A 468 -26.25 29.31 -26.63
N LEU A 469 -25.84 29.73 -25.43
CA LEU A 469 -26.30 31.00 -24.83
C LEU A 469 -26.00 32.23 -25.71
N LYS A 470 -25.09 32.09 -26.71
CA LYS A 470 -24.73 33.15 -27.65
C LYS A 470 -25.36 33.00 -29.04
N ASN A 471 -25.67 31.77 -29.50
CA ASN A 471 -25.96 31.53 -30.93
C ASN A 471 -27.27 30.79 -31.25
N GLY A 472 -28.14 30.49 -30.29
CA GLY A 472 -29.58 30.26 -30.54
C GLY A 472 -29.98 29.27 -31.65
N THR A 473 -29.23 28.18 -31.88
CA THR A 473 -29.56 27.20 -32.93
C THR A 473 -29.57 25.80 -32.33
N LYS A 474 -30.74 25.14 -32.30
CA LYS A 474 -30.92 23.73 -31.88
C LYS A 474 -30.66 22.78 -33.05
N TYR A 475 -30.15 21.56 -32.79
CA TYR A 475 -30.60 20.24 -33.30
C TYR A 475 -29.48 19.17 -33.23
N SER A 476 -29.72 17.99 -32.61
CA SER A 476 -29.47 16.66 -33.21
C SER A 476 -30.15 15.49 -32.46
N ASN A 477 -30.44 14.37 -33.16
CA ASN A 477 -31.00 13.13 -32.56
C ASN A 477 -30.11 12.48 -31.48
N LEU A 478 -28.85 12.90 -31.34
CA LEU A 478 -27.91 12.42 -30.32
C LEU A 478 -28.25 12.98 -28.92
N ASP A 479 -29.04 14.06 -28.86
CA ASP A 479 -29.51 14.67 -27.63
C ASP A 479 -30.35 13.70 -26.80
N HIS A 480 -31.01 12.70 -27.39
CA HIS A 480 -31.79 11.72 -26.61
C HIS A 480 -30.93 10.78 -25.76
N ILE A 481 -29.73 10.39 -26.21
CA ILE A 481 -28.84 9.48 -25.46
C ILE A 481 -28.11 10.26 -24.36
N ALA A 482 -27.62 11.45 -24.69
CA ALA A 482 -26.89 12.26 -23.73
C ALA A 482 -27.84 13.03 -22.77
N SER A 483 -29.08 13.33 -23.16
CA SER A 483 -30.10 13.86 -22.24
C SER A 483 -30.54 12.84 -21.17
N GLN A 484 -30.54 11.54 -21.48
CA GLN A 484 -30.74 10.51 -20.45
C GLN A 484 -29.67 10.57 -19.36
N MET A 485 -28.43 10.97 -19.71
CA MET A 485 -27.32 11.17 -18.77
C MET A 485 -27.33 12.54 -18.10
N SER A 486 -27.82 13.59 -18.78
CA SER A 486 -28.00 14.95 -18.23
C SER A 486 -28.96 15.04 -17.03
N THR A 487 -29.82 14.02 -16.85
CA THR A 487 -30.68 13.90 -15.65
C THR A 487 -29.90 13.52 -14.38
N GLN A 488 -28.64 13.09 -14.52
CA GLN A 488 -27.75 12.82 -13.40
C GLN A 488 -26.96 14.10 -13.07
N ASN A 489 -27.39 14.78 -12.01
CA ASN A 489 -26.92 16.11 -11.62
C ASN A 489 -25.50 16.04 -11.01
N TRP A 490 -24.47 15.81 -11.81
CA TRP A 490 -23.08 15.60 -11.38
C TRP A 490 -22.27 16.89 -11.15
N ASN A 491 -22.93 18.06 -11.08
CA ASN A 491 -22.35 19.39 -11.35
C ASN A 491 -21.07 19.75 -10.59
N ASN A 492 -20.78 19.16 -9.42
CA ASN A 492 -19.55 19.43 -8.66
C ASN A 492 -18.43 18.38 -8.85
N SER A 493 -18.69 17.24 -9.50
CA SER A 493 -17.75 16.11 -9.59
C SER A 493 -17.53 15.55 -11.01
N LYS A 494 -18.17 16.13 -12.04
CA LYS A 494 -17.99 15.73 -13.47
C LYS A 494 -16.53 15.73 -13.91
N LEU A 495 -15.75 16.70 -13.46
CA LEU A 495 -14.34 16.84 -13.80
C LEU A 495 -13.50 15.61 -13.42
N HIS A 496 -13.83 14.97 -12.29
CA HIS A 496 -13.14 13.77 -11.83
C HIS A 496 -13.43 12.55 -12.74
N ILE A 497 -14.67 12.46 -13.23
CA ILE A 497 -15.07 11.46 -14.24
C ILE A 497 -14.30 11.71 -15.54
N TYR A 498 -14.28 12.94 -16.04
CA TYR A 498 -13.62 13.30 -17.29
C TYR A 498 -12.13 12.99 -17.26
N LEU A 499 -11.46 13.34 -16.16
CA LEU A 499 -10.06 13.00 -15.96
C LEU A 499 -9.84 11.48 -15.96
N SER A 500 -10.66 10.73 -15.23
CA SER A 500 -10.54 9.26 -15.16
C SER A 500 -10.76 8.58 -16.51
N ALA A 501 -11.75 9.03 -17.29
CA ALA A 501 -11.99 8.57 -18.66
C ALA A 501 -10.81 8.89 -19.59
N CYS A 502 -10.30 10.13 -19.54
CA CYS A 502 -9.15 10.54 -20.34
C CYS A 502 -7.89 9.75 -20.00
N LYS A 503 -7.65 9.43 -18.71
CA LYS A 503 -6.55 8.54 -18.28
C LYS A 503 -6.69 7.12 -18.81
N LEU A 504 -7.91 6.61 -18.97
CA LEU A 504 -8.14 5.31 -19.60
C LEU A 504 -7.87 5.37 -21.11
N ILE A 505 -8.31 6.45 -21.77
CA ILE A 505 -8.04 6.69 -23.20
C ILE A 505 -6.53 6.82 -23.44
N ASP A 506 -5.82 7.58 -22.60
CA ASP A 506 -4.36 7.71 -22.61
C ASP A 506 -3.67 6.33 -22.56
N LEU A 507 -4.08 5.46 -21.64
CA LEU A 507 -3.59 4.09 -21.55
C LEU A 507 -3.88 3.30 -22.83
N ILE A 508 -5.13 3.24 -23.29
CA ILE A 508 -5.53 2.38 -24.41
C ILE A 508 -4.88 2.83 -25.73
N LEU A 509 -4.74 4.14 -25.95
CA LEU A 509 -4.08 4.71 -27.14
C LEU A 509 -2.57 4.48 -27.14
N THR A 510 -1.95 4.44 -25.96
CA THR A 510 -0.49 4.28 -25.81
C THR A 510 -0.06 2.82 -25.80
N LEU A 511 -0.93 1.91 -25.37
CA LEU A 511 -0.63 0.48 -25.37
C LEU A 511 -0.47 -0.07 -26.80
N PRO A 512 0.55 -0.92 -27.06
CA PRO A 512 0.74 -1.59 -28.34
C PRO A 512 -0.47 -2.42 -28.79
N SER A 513 -0.67 -2.49 -30.11
CA SER A 513 -1.79 -3.24 -30.72
C SER A 513 -1.94 -4.71 -30.27
N PRO A 514 -0.88 -5.48 -29.95
CA PRO A 514 -1.06 -6.85 -29.43
C PRO A 514 -1.69 -6.90 -28.02
N LEU A 515 -1.55 -5.83 -27.23
CA LEU A 515 -2.16 -5.71 -25.90
C LEU A 515 -3.59 -5.15 -25.97
N THR A 516 -3.93 -4.42 -27.02
CA THR A 516 -5.26 -3.85 -27.26
C THR A 516 -5.81 -4.20 -28.66
N PRO A 517 -5.86 -5.49 -29.06
CA PRO A 517 -6.21 -5.86 -30.44
C PRO A 517 -7.64 -5.48 -30.79
N GLN A 518 -8.58 -5.63 -29.85
CA GLN A 518 -9.99 -5.26 -30.05
C GLN A 518 -10.17 -3.75 -30.19
N PHE A 519 -9.36 -2.93 -29.51
CA PHE A 519 -9.44 -1.47 -29.64
C PHE A 519 -9.20 -1.00 -31.07
N GLN A 520 -8.39 -1.74 -31.85
CA GLN A 520 -8.12 -1.37 -33.25
C GLN A 520 -9.39 -1.32 -34.10
N LEU A 521 -10.43 -2.09 -33.74
CA LEU A 521 -11.74 -2.06 -34.41
C LEU A 521 -12.53 -0.77 -34.11
N TYR A 522 -12.23 -0.11 -33.00
CA TYR A 522 -12.93 1.09 -32.52
C TYR A 522 -12.08 2.36 -32.63
N LYS A 523 -10.78 2.24 -32.88
CA LYS A 523 -9.80 3.34 -32.86
C LYS A 523 -10.23 4.55 -33.71
N TRP A 524 -10.83 4.27 -34.88
CA TRP A 524 -11.34 5.26 -35.82
C TRP A 524 -12.37 6.22 -35.21
N SER A 525 -13.09 5.82 -34.16
CA SER A 525 -14.07 6.69 -33.52
C SER A 525 -13.44 7.69 -32.54
N PHE A 526 -12.22 7.42 -32.08
CA PHE A 526 -11.52 8.25 -31.09
C PHE A 526 -10.52 9.21 -31.74
N ILE A 527 -9.71 8.73 -32.68
CA ILE A 527 -8.68 9.52 -33.38
C ILE A 527 -8.72 9.26 -34.89
N ASN A 528 -8.15 10.18 -35.67
CA ASN A 528 -7.96 9.95 -37.10
C ASN A 528 -7.04 8.74 -37.34
N THR A 529 -7.35 7.93 -38.34
CA THR A 529 -6.50 6.83 -38.82
C THR A 529 -6.02 7.11 -40.24
N ASP A 530 -4.95 6.45 -40.70
CA ASP A 530 -4.40 6.70 -42.05
C ASP A 530 -5.44 6.44 -43.17
N ASP A 531 -6.37 5.50 -42.94
CA ASP A 531 -7.51 5.24 -43.84
C ASP A 531 -8.48 6.42 -43.90
N THR A 532 -8.66 7.16 -42.81
CA THR A 532 -9.56 8.33 -42.78
C THR A 532 -8.98 9.55 -43.50
N ILE A 533 -7.66 9.68 -43.61
CA ILE A 533 -7.03 10.85 -44.23
C ILE A 533 -7.18 10.83 -45.77
N ASN A 534 -7.45 9.66 -46.37
CA ASN A 534 -7.43 9.47 -47.82
C ASN A 534 -8.80 9.59 -48.51
N PHE A 535 -9.92 9.74 -47.79
CA PHE A 535 -11.26 9.85 -48.38
C PHE A 535 -11.81 11.28 -48.30
N ASN A 536 -11.78 12.00 -49.44
CA ASN A 536 -12.36 13.34 -49.62
C ASN A 536 -13.90 13.31 -49.75
N HIS A 537 -14.63 12.90 -48.72
CA HIS A 537 -16.10 13.00 -48.71
C HIS A 537 -16.60 13.91 -47.59
N ARG A 538 -17.54 14.80 -47.94
CA ARG A 538 -18.17 15.80 -47.04
C ARG A 538 -19.00 15.19 -45.88
N ASP A 539 -19.13 13.86 -45.85
CA ASP A 539 -19.94 13.09 -44.88
C ASP A 539 -19.08 12.20 -43.96
N GLN A 540 -17.78 12.47 -43.83
CA GLN A 540 -16.90 11.66 -43.01
C GLN A 540 -17.14 11.87 -41.51
N PHE A 541 -17.26 10.76 -40.77
CA PHE A 541 -17.35 10.80 -39.31
C PHE A 541 -16.12 11.48 -38.71
N ILE A 542 -16.33 12.49 -37.86
CA ILE A 542 -15.25 13.16 -37.13
C ILE A 542 -15.04 12.43 -35.80
N PRO A 543 -13.81 11.97 -35.49
CA PRO A 543 -13.53 11.29 -34.22
C PRO A 543 -13.80 12.16 -32.99
N TYR A 544 -14.22 11.53 -31.89
CA TYR A 544 -14.67 12.23 -30.68
C TYR A 544 -13.57 13.12 -30.06
N LEU A 545 -12.33 12.66 -29.99
CA LEU A 545 -11.24 13.46 -29.41
C LEU A 545 -10.91 14.68 -30.27
N ASN A 546 -11.05 14.57 -31.60
CA ASN A 546 -10.88 15.67 -32.53
C ASN A 546 -11.98 16.73 -32.36
N LYS A 547 -13.24 16.32 -32.21
CA LYS A 547 -14.36 17.23 -31.93
C LYS A 547 -14.14 18.00 -30.63
N ILE A 548 -13.80 17.32 -29.55
CA ILE A 548 -13.54 17.95 -28.25
C ILE A 548 -12.35 18.91 -28.34
N ASN A 549 -11.26 18.53 -29.01
CA ASN A 549 -10.11 19.41 -29.21
C ASN A 549 -10.51 20.71 -29.95
N HIS A 550 -11.33 20.60 -31.00
CA HIS A 550 -11.83 21.75 -31.73
C HIS A 550 -12.69 22.67 -30.84
N LEU A 551 -13.60 22.11 -30.06
CA LEU A 551 -14.44 22.87 -29.13
C LEU A 551 -13.61 23.56 -28.04
N LEU A 552 -12.61 22.88 -27.46
CA LEU A 552 -11.71 23.46 -26.47
C LEU A 552 -10.91 24.64 -27.05
N LYS A 553 -10.41 24.53 -28.28
CA LYS A 553 -9.70 25.62 -28.97
C LYS A 553 -10.62 26.80 -29.26
N SER A 554 -11.85 26.53 -29.72
CA SER A 554 -12.86 27.54 -30.03
C SER A 554 -13.31 28.30 -28.78
N LYS A 555 -13.55 27.57 -27.67
CA LYS A 555 -14.03 28.14 -26.42
C LYS A 555 -12.95 28.90 -25.64
N TYR A 556 -11.69 28.44 -25.71
CA TYR A 556 -10.58 29.02 -24.96
C TYR A 556 -9.40 29.46 -25.86
N PRO A 557 -9.60 30.37 -26.83
CA PRO A 557 -8.59 30.70 -27.84
C PRO A 557 -7.28 31.24 -27.24
N ASN A 558 -7.36 31.96 -26.12
CA ASN A 558 -6.22 32.60 -25.45
C ASN A 558 -5.52 31.72 -24.40
N SER A 559 -6.03 30.51 -24.13
CA SER A 559 -5.37 29.60 -23.20
C SER A 559 -4.11 29.02 -23.83
N LYS A 560 -2.97 29.18 -23.15
CA LYS A 560 -1.69 28.60 -23.60
C LYS A 560 -1.68 27.11 -23.30
N SER A 561 -1.44 26.30 -24.31
CA SER A 561 -1.21 24.87 -24.13
C SER A 561 0.12 24.65 -23.42
N VAL A 562 0.10 23.86 -22.35
CA VAL A 562 1.31 23.44 -21.64
C VAL A 562 1.82 22.18 -22.31
N ASN A 563 3.09 22.13 -22.72
CA ASN A 563 3.69 20.89 -23.23
C ASN A 563 3.65 19.83 -22.13
N LEU A 564 2.89 18.76 -22.36
CA LEU A 564 2.94 17.58 -21.51
C LEU A 564 4.34 16.96 -21.68
N ARG A 565 5.11 16.91 -20.58
CA ARG A 565 6.40 16.20 -20.56
C ARG A 565 6.12 14.71 -20.61
N SER A 566 6.01 14.14 -21.82
CA SER A 566 5.93 12.70 -22.00
C SER A 566 7.32 12.10 -21.93
N SER A 567 7.53 11.15 -21.00
CA SER A 567 8.51 10.09 -21.26
C SER A 567 8.13 9.39 -22.57
N PRO A 568 9.09 8.96 -23.40
CA PRO A 568 8.76 8.22 -24.63
C PRO A 568 7.84 7.04 -24.30
N ASN A 569 6.63 7.03 -24.86
CA ASN A 569 5.61 5.98 -24.68
C ASN A 569 5.09 5.78 -23.24
N GLY A 570 5.17 6.79 -22.38
CA GLY A 570 4.56 6.82 -21.04
C GLY A 570 3.18 7.49 -20.97
N PRO A 571 2.54 7.51 -19.78
CA PRO A 571 1.28 8.23 -19.59
C PRO A 571 1.44 9.74 -19.83
N LEU A 572 0.56 10.29 -20.67
CA LEU A 572 0.47 11.73 -20.92
C LEU A 572 -0.18 12.46 -19.73
N LEU A 573 -1.16 11.83 -19.09
CA LEU A 573 -1.93 12.41 -17.99
C LEU A 573 -1.44 11.90 -16.63
N ARG A 574 -0.78 12.79 -15.87
CA ARG A 574 -0.30 12.52 -14.49
C ARG A 574 -1.02 13.33 -13.41
N TYR A 575 -2.05 14.09 -13.78
CA TYR A 575 -2.82 14.90 -12.83
C TYR A 575 -3.58 14.04 -11.82
N LYS A 576 -3.60 14.42 -10.53
CA LYS A 576 -4.49 13.80 -9.53
C LYS A 576 -5.92 14.35 -9.61
N ARG A 577 -6.05 15.64 -9.90
CA ARG A 577 -7.32 16.36 -10.07
C ARG A 577 -7.14 17.43 -11.14
N ILE A 578 -8.25 17.85 -11.74
CA ILE A 578 -8.34 19.01 -12.62
C ILE A 578 -9.32 20.01 -12.02
N SER A 579 -9.06 21.29 -12.23
CA SER A 579 -9.92 22.40 -11.79
C SER A 579 -10.85 22.86 -12.90
N SER A 580 -10.50 22.59 -14.17
CA SER A 580 -11.32 22.94 -15.32
C SER A 580 -11.11 21.97 -16.50
N LEU A 581 -12.03 21.98 -17.48
CA LEU A 581 -11.85 21.24 -18.73
C LEU A 581 -10.65 21.74 -19.55
N VAL A 582 -10.20 22.98 -19.35
CA VAL A 582 -9.03 23.57 -20.03
C VAL A 582 -7.75 22.82 -19.66
N ASP A 583 -7.68 22.24 -18.46
CA ASP A 583 -6.52 21.50 -17.97
C ASP A 583 -6.24 20.25 -18.83
N LEU A 584 -7.25 19.72 -19.53
CA LEU A 584 -7.14 18.58 -20.45
C LEU A 584 -6.75 18.98 -21.87
N ARG A 585 -6.68 20.28 -22.20
CA ARG A 585 -6.44 20.75 -23.57
C ARG A 585 -5.17 20.19 -24.17
N ALA A 586 -4.06 20.22 -23.43
CA ALA A 586 -2.78 19.74 -23.93
C ALA A 586 -2.82 18.24 -24.28
N PHE A 587 -3.60 17.46 -23.53
CA PHE A 587 -3.81 16.04 -23.81
C PHE A 587 -4.56 15.85 -25.12
N PHE A 588 -5.70 16.52 -25.31
CA PHE A 588 -6.47 16.43 -26.55
C PHE A 588 -5.68 16.93 -27.77
N GLU A 589 -4.88 17.98 -27.62
CA GLU A 589 -3.99 18.47 -28.67
C GLU A 589 -2.92 17.45 -29.05
N GLN A 590 -2.32 16.77 -28.07
CA GLN A 590 -1.27 15.79 -28.32
C GLN A 590 -1.81 14.50 -28.95
N VAL A 591 -2.90 13.92 -28.42
CA VAL A 591 -3.45 12.65 -28.93
C VAL A 591 -4.11 12.78 -30.31
N THR A 592 -4.49 14.00 -30.71
CA THR A 592 -5.04 14.28 -32.05
C THR A 592 -4.00 14.79 -33.04
N ALA A 593 -2.76 15.01 -32.61
CA ALA A 593 -1.68 15.45 -33.49
C ALA A 593 -1.26 14.33 -34.46
N HIS A 594 -0.96 14.71 -35.71
CA HIS A 594 -0.52 13.77 -36.76
C HIS A 594 0.66 12.89 -36.33
N GLN A 595 1.61 13.42 -35.57
CA GLN A 595 2.77 12.66 -35.08
C GLN A 595 2.36 11.51 -34.16
N PHE A 596 1.46 11.76 -33.20
CA PHE A 596 0.96 10.74 -32.29
C PHE A 596 0.15 9.69 -33.07
N VAL A 597 -0.71 10.13 -33.98
CA VAL A 597 -1.51 9.25 -34.85
C VAL A 597 -0.59 8.32 -35.65
N HIS A 598 0.42 8.85 -36.34
CA HIS A 598 1.36 8.03 -37.11
C HIS A 598 2.18 7.06 -36.24
N SER A 599 2.68 7.49 -35.09
CA SER A 599 3.39 6.58 -34.17
C SER A 599 2.50 5.48 -33.62
N SER A 600 1.25 5.82 -33.26
CA SER A 600 0.27 4.83 -32.81
C SER A 600 -0.13 3.86 -33.93
N ASN A 601 -0.13 4.28 -35.19
CA ASN A 601 -0.44 3.44 -36.36
C ASN A 601 0.76 2.58 -36.81
N GLN A 602 2.00 3.06 -36.68
CA GLN A 602 3.20 2.29 -37.03
C GLN A 602 3.40 1.03 -36.18
N THR A 603 2.77 0.94 -35.00
CA THR A 603 2.71 -0.30 -34.21
C THR A 603 2.05 -1.47 -34.95
N HIS A 604 1.38 -1.24 -36.10
CA HIS A 604 0.89 -2.29 -36.99
C HIS A 604 2.00 -3.01 -37.79
N ILE A 605 3.19 -2.43 -37.96
CA ILE A 605 4.24 -2.92 -38.89
C ILE A 605 5.40 -3.64 -38.15
N ILE A 606 5.34 -3.81 -36.82
CA ILE A 606 6.39 -4.54 -36.08
C ILE A 606 6.17 -6.06 -36.22
N THR A 607 6.34 -6.56 -37.43
CA THR A 607 6.73 -7.94 -37.70
C THR A 607 8.26 -8.00 -37.60
N SER A 608 8.77 -8.93 -36.78
CA SER A 608 10.17 -9.43 -36.78
C SER A 608 11.32 -8.57 -36.19
N GLN A 609 11.14 -7.88 -35.07
CA GLN A 609 12.28 -7.54 -34.17
C GLN A 609 11.89 -7.79 -32.69
N GLN A 610 12.26 -8.98 -32.19
CA GLN A 610 11.63 -9.62 -31.02
C GLN A 610 12.31 -9.39 -29.65
N LEU A 611 13.31 -8.49 -29.54
CA LEU A 611 14.04 -8.28 -28.27
C LEU A 611 14.06 -6.84 -27.76
N GLN A 612 13.97 -5.82 -28.63
CA GLN A 612 13.90 -4.41 -28.21
C GLN A 612 12.47 -3.95 -27.89
N SER A 613 11.47 -4.54 -28.54
CA SER A 613 10.04 -4.27 -28.32
C SER A 613 9.59 -4.74 -26.93
N SER A 614 10.04 -5.91 -26.45
CA SER A 614 9.68 -6.42 -25.13
C SER A 614 10.19 -5.53 -23.98
N LEU A 615 11.42 -5.01 -24.08
CA LEU A 615 12.00 -4.07 -23.11
C LEU A 615 11.28 -2.72 -23.09
N LEU A 616 10.97 -2.15 -24.26
CA LEU A 616 10.18 -0.92 -24.37
C LEU A 616 8.75 -1.10 -23.83
N THR A 617 8.09 -2.24 -24.12
CA THR A 617 6.75 -2.50 -23.59
C THR A 617 6.74 -2.67 -22.07
N THR A 618 7.78 -3.28 -21.49
CA THR A 618 7.87 -3.44 -20.04
C THR A 618 8.15 -2.12 -19.33
N THR A 619 9.00 -1.24 -19.89
CA THR A 619 9.21 0.11 -19.33
C THR A 619 7.95 0.97 -19.41
N ASN A 620 7.17 0.88 -20.49
CA ASN A 620 5.92 1.65 -20.64
C ASN A 620 4.87 1.19 -19.62
N LEU A 621 4.70 -0.13 -19.48
CA LEU A 621 3.77 -0.71 -18.50
C LEU A 621 4.14 -0.29 -17.07
N LYS A 622 5.43 -0.30 -16.70
CA LYS A 622 5.89 0.18 -15.38
C LYS A 622 5.50 1.64 -15.12
N GLN A 623 5.55 2.51 -16.12
CA GLN A 623 5.16 3.93 -15.95
C GLN A 623 3.64 4.09 -15.77
N PHE A 624 2.83 3.32 -16.49
CA PHE A 624 1.38 3.29 -16.27
C PHE A 624 1.01 2.68 -14.91
N GLU A 625 1.73 1.65 -14.47
CA GLU A 625 1.57 1.10 -13.12
C GLU A 625 1.90 2.13 -12.04
N ALA A 626 2.98 2.90 -12.21
CA ALA A 626 3.31 4.00 -11.30
C ALA A 626 2.22 5.10 -11.30
N SER A 627 1.61 5.40 -12.46
CA SER A 627 0.47 6.32 -12.52
C SER A 627 -0.75 5.78 -11.78
N VAL A 628 -1.08 4.50 -11.95
CA VAL A 628 -2.21 3.85 -11.25
C VAL A 628 -1.94 3.77 -9.75
N HIS A 629 -0.70 3.52 -9.35
CA HIS A 629 -0.28 3.53 -7.95
C HIS A 629 -0.58 4.88 -7.29
N GLU A 630 -0.26 5.99 -7.96
CA GLU A 630 -0.56 7.34 -7.46
C GLU A 630 -2.06 7.66 -7.35
N ASP A 631 -2.91 7.01 -8.15
CA ASP A 631 -4.37 7.21 -8.13
C ASP A 631 -5.04 6.59 -6.90
N PHE A 632 -4.35 5.66 -6.21
CA PHE A 632 -4.84 5.11 -4.94
C PHE A 632 -4.59 6.05 -3.76
N LEU A 633 -3.45 6.76 -3.75
CA LEU A 633 -2.97 7.53 -2.60
C LEU A 633 -3.92 8.66 -2.21
N GLU A 634 -4.30 8.67 -0.94
CA GLU A 634 -5.00 9.74 -0.25
C GLU A 634 -4.01 10.46 0.69
N GLY A 635 -4.14 11.79 0.81
CA GLY A 635 -3.20 12.58 1.63
C GLY A 635 -3.27 12.17 3.11
N TRP A 636 -2.14 12.25 3.82
CA TRP A 636 -2.10 12.03 5.27
C TRP A 636 -3.00 13.03 6.00
N ILE A 637 -3.62 12.59 7.09
CA ILE A 637 -4.43 13.46 7.96
C ILE A 637 -3.48 14.35 8.76
N GLN A 638 -3.69 15.66 8.66
CA GLN A 638 -2.87 16.68 9.32
C GLN A 638 -3.00 16.61 10.84
#